data_AF-A0A8T6N939-F1
#
_entry.id   AF-A0A8T6N939-F1
#
_cell.length_a   1.000
_cell.length_b   1.000
_cell.length_c   1.000
_cell.angle_alpha   90.00
_cell.angle_beta   90.00
_cell.angle_gamma   90.00
#
_symmetry.space_group_name_H-M   'P 1'
#
loop_
_entity.id
_entity.type
_entity.pdbx_description
1 polymer ?
#
loop_
_entity_poly.entity_id
_entity_poly.type
_entity_poly.pdbx_seq_one_letter_code
_entity_poly.pdbx_strand_id
1 'polypeptide(L)'
;MNITKIVLIGLIGIFVSSGFASAEQPPLSAIIVQSDPYYFSEGDLGLKLLKFLDVPLTPYLVPGKTTQNSTLPEISSAYNEYMKNSASKSIVNDTNRATVFSVEFSNGEINVPYKIDTFQKFTPIDKSTRNSPYYYQSVKYGLELESLPSKDKAQFYNDLVIPSINSQKKPEPFDVIVSIITGDGTTIQQWKYQRCTIIAYTPYLDENLVQLKFVGELTSEIRDKTALDCDGFSQDFAKTEPYKKAKTVLAPTIPEKSDRADRIIVQFYDGEIKSTNTFYSFSKFIPLAKDTDAEIPIAIPGNIVGEKPAFMLESLPSKDKEKYYEFIGRYINAGAAPQPFDATIHIISGDGKILQSWDYSACNANNYATFFTDNLILYKFRQGVSAEIREKTFFECQGLQVNSSPKQKIDTTQTFAANNSDVAQIFRVHFQGAEISPEKTVMSFTKFAPISNEELQFLVSGAPFGKEPKFYLESLPSKDNAWYYNLMSKYINAGQIPNPFDVIVDVLVGDGTQIQSWKYTDCQVLEYKTYLEDSLLIKKFTNKFEKEFRDRTIFQCVGLEFDSAPKQPKDIPQKTLDHVDFIPSEESRITRMITTLSDGELKEPIVINTIGKFTPKIEQRHQTQAHLVKLSVAIIPNETPSSGSATTYDKPETCGPGESPPGCTPCPPNNPHCSDDGDDEDDEDGEEGGGNGGDDEGGEDIPEPPEVPGITSPPFTVLVTMPHLSVIQKNDYVKSTEFTIKSLPSKDKLPYYDIVSKYINAGKKPEPIDVAFDYLSADNTIIQSWKYHGCEITDFKIKRDDVLLYFSLSGTPGVADIVDLSSFKCTGFTVDFDQKKSSTNSEYAVPSMYDRAMMNLAHWSGGELQNEMTTALIQEFNTLDSSDVAFGGLPNIHHKDMYQFVSRYVNPGKTPEPIDMRFDTVTGDGSVLYSTKYHDCTVKDSSTYLSDNMASIKYVPGLKSEIRGQAVSDCVGTSFTPSPQNNPNFEHGSLRKITTNTQRAIGVPSEEVTCKDGHELMIRPPSNVPVCVKDDHIEKFEARGWKQPTTKEKKNLVDVLRPILPTDNERAISFTVSFEGTDISPSKTSSGFSKFLPTENANAVIPRPRNSLDTSSKAFYLESLPNKDNSWYYELASRYTNAGDKPEPFNVTVEIKDGSGDALQTWKYRECEISDYTTHYDENLMTYKFHGKWQAEIKDKSLFSCAGLKIE
;
A
#
# COMPACT_ATOMS: atom_id res chain seq x y z
N MET A 1 54.43 1.87 -32.77
CA MET A 1 55.45 2.95 -32.68
C MET A 1 55.11 3.81 -31.47
N ASN A 2 56.12 4.22 -30.68
CA ASN A 2 56.11 5.26 -29.61
C ASN A 2 55.00 5.18 -28.52
N ILE A 3 55.21 4.94 -27.22
CA ILE A 3 56.41 5.00 -26.31
C ILE A 3 56.96 6.45 -26.20
N THR A 4 57.07 7.16 -25.06
CA THR A 4 56.80 6.93 -23.59
C THR A 4 56.04 8.18 -23.01
N LYS A 5 55.87 8.53 -21.71
CA LYS A 5 56.41 8.24 -20.35
C LYS A 5 55.27 8.59 -19.32
N ILE A 6 55.03 7.98 -18.15
CA ILE A 6 55.84 7.69 -16.93
C ILE A 6 56.15 8.99 -16.15
N VAL A 7 55.35 9.39 -15.13
CA VAL A 7 55.23 8.90 -13.72
C VAL A 7 56.19 9.62 -12.74
N LEU A 8 55.63 10.26 -11.69
CA LEU A 8 56.06 10.04 -10.30
C LEU A 8 54.96 10.42 -9.27
N ILE A 9 54.93 9.68 -8.16
CA ILE A 9 53.99 9.75 -7.03
C ILE A 9 54.48 10.74 -5.96
N GLY A 10 53.54 11.38 -5.26
CA GLY A 10 53.75 12.05 -3.96
C GLY A 10 52.48 11.93 -3.10
N LEU A 11 52.60 11.60 -1.81
CA LEU A 11 51.48 11.13 -0.97
C LEU A 11 51.30 11.93 0.33
N ILE A 12 50.03 12.07 0.75
CA ILE A 12 49.52 12.46 2.09
C ILE A 12 49.67 13.95 2.47
N GLY A 13 48.55 14.57 2.91
CA GLY A 13 48.49 16.02 3.20
C GLY A 13 47.36 16.57 4.10
N ILE A 14 46.34 15.77 4.49
CA ILE A 14 45.34 16.04 5.56
C ILE A 14 44.24 17.12 5.30
N PHE A 15 42.97 16.70 5.51
CA PHE A 15 41.73 17.39 5.99
C PHE A 15 41.73 18.94 6.14
N VAL A 16 40.67 19.73 5.87
CA VAL A 16 39.18 19.64 6.02
C VAL A 16 38.55 20.61 4.97
N SER A 17 37.32 20.57 4.41
CA SER A 17 36.07 19.76 4.46
C SER A 17 35.62 19.47 2.98
N SER A 18 34.36 19.30 2.51
CA SER A 18 32.97 19.22 3.03
C SER A 18 32.08 18.35 2.12
N GLY A 19 30.91 17.94 2.62
CA GLY A 19 29.77 17.51 1.80
C GLY A 19 29.78 16.05 1.35
N PHE A 20 28.81 15.26 1.83
CA PHE A 20 28.57 13.91 1.33
C PHE A 20 28.21 13.97 -0.16
N ALA A 21 28.86 13.15 -0.99
CA ALA A 21 28.29 12.81 -2.28
C ALA A 21 26.94 12.12 -2.03
N SER A 22 25.86 12.70 -2.55
CA SER A 22 24.52 12.14 -2.47
C SER A 22 24.47 10.86 -3.31
N ALA A 23 24.73 9.72 -2.66
CA ALA A 23 24.46 8.42 -3.26
C ALA A 23 22.95 8.34 -3.54
N GLU A 24 22.58 8.33 -4.81
CA GLU A 24 21.23 7.99 -5.24
C GLU A 24 20.87 6.65 -4.59
N GLN A 25 19.85 6.66 -3.73
CA GLN A 25 19.37 5.40 -3.16
C GLN A 25 18.77 4.59 -4.31
N PRO A 26 18.99 3.27 -4.39
CA PRO A 26 18.30 2.46 -5.37
C PRO A 26 16.84 2.20 -4.94
N PRO A 27 15.95 1.77 -5.87
CA PRO A 27 14.59 1.36 -5.52
C PRO A 27 14.55 0.29 -4.43
N LEU A 28 13.47 0.21 -3.66
CA LEU A 28 13.40 -0.72 -2.53
C LEU A 28 13.76 -2.16 -2.92
N SER A 29 13.14 -2.65 -3.98
CA SER A 29 13.38 -3.99 -4.50
C SER A 29 14.85 -4.20 -4.89
N ALA A 30 15.56 -3.16 -5.35
CA ALA A 30 17.01 -3.18 -5.52
C ALA A 30 17.81 -3.07 -4.20
N ILE A 31 17.38 -2.28 -3.20
CA ILE A 31 18.01 -2.25 -1.87
C ILE A 31 17.96 -3.64 -1.21
N ILE A 32 16.79 -4.30 -1.24
CA ILE A 32 16.61 -5.62 -0.65
C ILE A 32 17.50 -6.64 -1.39
N VAL A 33 17.52 -6.64 -2.73
CA VAL A 33 18.43 -7.47 -3.55
C VAL A 33 19.91 -7.18 -3.25
N GLN A 34 20.30 -5.91 -3.10
CA GLN A 34 21.68 -5.53 -2.77
C GLN A 34 22.09 -6.00 -1.36
N SER A 35 21.14 -6.17 -0.45
CA SER A 35 21.39 -6.53 0.95
C SER A 35 21.52 -8.04 1.22
N ASP A 36 20.84 -8.89 0.44
CA ASP A 36 21.06 -10.35 0.42
C ASP A 36 21.00 -10.87 -1.03
N PRO A 37 22.02 -10.59 -1.86
CA PRO A 37 22.05 -11.02 -3.25
C PRO A 37 22.07 -12.55 -3.40
N TYR A 38 22.46 -13.29 -2.36
CA TYR A 38 22.38 -14.75 -2.35
C TYR A 38 20.92 -15.22 -2.39
N TYR A 39 20.07 -14.69 -1.52
CA TYR A 39 18.66 -15.10 -1.46
C TYR A 39 17.93 -14.90 -2.80
N PHE A 40 18.24 -13.82 -3.53
CA PHE A 40 17.69 -13.49 -4.85
C PHE A 40 18.46 -14.09 -6.06
N SER A 41 19.46 -14.95 -5.83
CA SER A 41 20.30 -15.49 -6.92
C SER A 41 19.69 -16.65 -7.70
N GLU A 42 18.70 -17.35 -7.13
CA GLU A 42 17.95 -18.42 -7.81
C GLU A 42 17.00 -17.81 -8.88
N GLY A 43 16.91 -18.45 -10.05
CA GLY A 43 16.11 -17.96 -11.18
C GLY A 43 16.64 -16.69 -11.89
N ASP A 44 17.85 -16.25 -11.56
CA ASP A 44 18.46 -14.96 -11.93
C ASP A 44 17.64 -13.75 -11.46
N LEU A 45 16.72 -13.88 -10.49
CA LEU A 45 15.69 -12.85 -10.30
C LEU A 45 16.25 -11.52 -9.79
N GLY A 46 17.18 -11.53 -8.83
CA GLY A 46 17.83 -10.30 -8.38
C GLY A 46 18.68 -9.64 -9.46
N LEU A 47 19.30 -10.42 -10.35
CA LEU A 47 20.02 -9.92 -11.52
C LEU A 47 19.07 -9.28 -12.55
N LYS A 48 17.94 -9.92 -12.84
CA LYS A 48 16.87 -9.37 -13.68
C LYS A 48 16.30 -8.08 -13.05
N LEU A 49 16.11 -8.06 -11.73
CA LEU A 49 15.55 -6.94 -10.97
C LEU A 49 16.46 -5.71 -10.93
N LEU A 50 17.74 -5.88 -10.57
CA LEU A 50 18.71 -4.77 -10.63
C LEU A 50 18.82 -4.22 -12.06
N LYS A 51 18.90 -5.09 -13.07
CA LYS A 51 18.93 -4.66 -14.48
C LYS A 51 17.66 -3.93 -14.92
N PHE A 52 16.48 -4.42 -14.51
CA PHE A 52 15.20 -3.80 -14.84
C PHE A 52 15.10 -2.37 -14.26
N LEU A 53 15.67 -2.16 -13.08
CA LEU A 53 15.71 -0.89 -12.37
C LEU A 53 16.89 0.03 -12.77
N ASP A 54 17.71 -0.38 -13.75
CA ASP A 54 18.98 0.25 -14.17
C ASP A 54 20.00 0.47 -13.03
N VAL A 55 20.00 -0.44 -12.05
CA VAL A 55 20.89 -0.42 -10.89
C VAL A 55 22.14 -1.28 -11.16
N PRO A 56 23.36 -0.80 -10.85
CA PRO A 56 24.59 -1.56 -11.07
C PRO A 56 24.57 -2.96 -10.45
N LEU A 57 24.97 -3.97 -11.22
CA LEU A 57 24.94 -5.39 -10.84
C LEU A 57 26.02 -5.79 -9.81
N THR A 58 26.62 -4.81 -9.15
CA THR A 58 27.77 -4.92 -8.22
C THR A 58 27.62 -6.03 -7.17
N PRO A 59 26.46 -6.27 -6.54
CA PRO A 59 26.31 -7.33 -5.53
C PRO A 59 26.58 -8.74 -6.06
N TYR A 60 26.42 -8.95 -7.38
CA TYR A 60 26.60 -10.22 -8.05
C TYR A 60 27.94 -10.37 -8.77
N LEU A 61 28.72 -9.29 -8.89
CA LEU A 61 30.01 -9.35 -9.57
C LEU A 61 31.03 -10.09 -8.70
N VAL A 62 31.51 -11.22 -9.18
CA VAL A 62 32.55 -11.99 -8.50
C VAL A 62 33.93 -11.42 -8.88
N PRO A 63 34.70 -10.86 -7.93
CA PRO A 63 35.95 -10.17 -8.23
C PRO A 63 36.93 -11.07 -9.02
N GLY A 64 37.41 -10.56 -10.16
CA GLY A 64 38.32 -11.30 -11.03
C GLY A 64 37.68 -12.37 -11.91
N LYS A 65 36.37 -12.65 -11.78
CA LYS A 65 35.60 -13.49 -12.72
C LYS A 65 34.66 -12.68 -13.61
N THR A 66 33.95 -11.68 -13.08
CA THR A 66 32.91 -10.93 -13.82
C THR A 66 32.97 -9.41 -13.57
N THR A 67 32.33 -8.64 -14.46
CA THR A 67 32.30 -7.17 -14.46
C THR A 67 30.91 -6.65 -14.84
N GLN A 68 30.64 -5.34 -14.73
CA GLN A 68 29.37 -4.75 -15.20
C GLN A 68 29.08 -4.99 -16.69
N ASN A 69 30.11 -5.29 -17.49
CA ASN A 69 29.99 -5.58 -18.93
C ASN A 69 29.84 -7.09 -19.22
N SER A 70 29.87 -7.95 -18.20
CA SER A 70 29.59 -9.38 -18.35
C SER A 70 28.09 -9.61 -18.55
N THR A 71 27.73 -10.67 -19.27
CA THR A 71 26.33 -11.02 -19.51
C THR A 71 25.66 -11.57 -18.25
N LEU A 72 24.33 -11.45 -18.12
CA LEU A 72 23.62 -11.97 -16.94
C LEU A 72 23.90 -13.46 -16.66
N PRO A 73 23.97 -14.38 -17.65
CA PRO A 73 24.31 -15.78 -17.39
C PRO A 73 25.74 -15.98 -16.88
N GLU A 74 26.72 -15.18 -17.33
CA GLU A 74 28.09 -15.23 -16.82
C GLU A 74 28.15 -14.76 -15.36
N ILE A 75 27.46 -13.65 -15.05
CA ILE A 75 27.38 -13.10 -13.70
C ILE A 75 26.68 -14.10 -12.76
N SER A 76 25.51 -14.61 -13.15
CA SER A 76 24.76 -15.64 -12.41
C SER A 76 25.60 -16.89 -12.18
N SER A 77 26.20 -17.46 -13.23
CA SER A 77 26.99 -18.69 -13.10
C SER A 77 28.21 -18.50 -12.21
N ALA A 78 28.92 -17.37 -12.31
CA ALA A 78 30.07 -17.09 -11.46
C ALA A 78 29.66 -16.88 -9.99
N TYR A 79 28.57 -16.15 -9.76
CA TYR A 79 28.04 -15.86 -8.41
C TYR A 79 27.49 -17.11 -7.72
N ASN A 80 26.69 -17.91 -8.44
CA ASN A 80 26.16 -19.18 -7.94
C ASN A 80 27.25 -20.25 -7.75
N GLU A 81 28.38 -20.16 -8.43
CA GLU A 81 29.57 -20.96 -8.12
C GLU A 81 30.27 -20.46 -6.84
N TYR A 82 30.42 -19.15 -6.68
CA TYR A 82 31.06 -18.52 -5.52
C TYR A 82 30.30 -18.77 -4.21
N MET A 83 28.96 -18.65 -4.23
CA MET A 83 28.13 -18.78 -3.03
C MET A 83 27.79 -20.21 -2.60
N LYS A 84 28.20 -21.25 -3.35
CA LYS A 84 27.98 -22.67 -2.97
C LYS A 84 28.56 -23.06 -1.61
N ASN A 85 29.54 -22.30 -1.11
CA ASN A 85 30.16 -22.52 0.20
C ASN A 85 29.45 -21.78 1.35
N SER A 86 28.43 -20.98 1.06
CA SER A 86 27.76 -20.07 2.02
C SER A 86 26.29 -20.41 2.27
N ALA A 87 25.77 -21.48 1.66
CA ALA A 87 24.37 -21.87 1.75
C ALA A 87 23.97 -22.24 3.19
N SER A 88 23.04 -21.46 3.77
CA SER A 88 22.27 -21.87 4.94
C SER A 88 21.51 -23.16 4.63
N LYS A 89 21.55 -24.14 5.54
CA LYS A 89 20.75 -25.35 5.39
C LYS A 89 19.26 -25.00 5.47
N SER A 90 18.52 -25.29 4.41
CA SER A 90 17.05 -25.25 4.39
C SER A 90 16.48 -26.08 5.54
N ILE A 91 15.46 -25.57 6.25
CA ILE A 91 14.83 -26.27 7.38
C ILE A 91 14.30 -27.65 6.95
N VAL A 92 13.74 -27.73 5.73
CA VAL A 92 13.29 -28.98 5.10
C VAL A 92 13.85 -29.09 3.68
N ASN A 93 14.25 -30.30 3.28
CA ASN A 93 14.74 -30.61 1.93
C ASN A 93 13.57 -30.63 0.90
N ASP A 94 13.81 -30.15 -0.33
CA ASP A 94 12.88 -30.22 -1.46
C ASP A 94 12.33 -31.66 -1.72
N THR A 95 13.09 -32.72 -1.42
CA THR A 95 12.59 -34.11 -1.50
C THR A 95 11.64 -34.52 -0.37
N ASN A 96 11.59 -33.79 0.74
CA ASN A 96 10.77 -34.11 1.91
C ASN A 96 9.53 -33.23 2.07
N ARG A 97 9.56 -32.00 1.53
CA ARG A 97 8.42 -31.06 1.54
C ARG A 97 7.52 -31.17 0.31
N ALA A 98 6.31 -30.62 0.43
CA ALA A 98 5.37 -30.40 -0.66
C ALA A 98 5.93 -29.44 -1.72
N THR A 99 5.66 -29.79 -2.99
CA THR A 99 6.13 -29.04 -4.17
C THR A 99 5.07 -28.96 -5.28
N VAL A 100 4.07 -29.83 -5.30
CA VAL A 100 3.08 -29.93 -6.38
C VAL A 100 1.66 -30.10 -5.82
N PHE A 101 0.71 -29.32 -6.34
CA PHE A 101 -0.73 -29.62 -6.25
C PHE A 101 -1.14 -30.48 -7.46
N SER A 102 -1.94 -31.50 -7.20
CA SER A 102 -2.31 -32.55 -8.15
C SER A 102 -3.82 -32.74 -8.08
N VAL A 103 -4.57 -32.26 -9.08
CA VAL A 103 -6.04 -32.20 -9.02
C VAL A 103 -6.66 -33.27 -9.92
N GLU A 104 -7.54 -34.10 -9.38
CA GLU A 104 -8.31 -35.12 -10.10
C GLU A 104 -9.81 -34.79 -10.04
N PHE A 105 -10.49 -34.92 -11.18
CA PHE A 105 -11.92 -34.65 -11.34
C PHE A 105 -12.65 -35.95 -11.75
N SER A 106 -13.80 -36.22 -11.13
CA SER A 106 -14.58 -37.45 -11.36
C SER A 106 -16.08 -37.24 -11.11
N ASN A 107 -16.91 -38.21 -11.52
CA ASN A 107 -18.38 -38.17 -11.37
C ASN A 107 -19.06 -36.98 -12.09
N GLY A 108 -20.38 -36.85 -11.93
CA GLY A 108 -21.20 -35.94 -12.75
C GLY A 108 -21.14 -36.33 -14.23
N GLU A 109 -20.95 -35.34 -15.11
CA GLU A 109 -20.87 -35.54 -16.57
C GLU A 109 -19.49 -36.09 -17.03
N ILE A 110 -18.55 -36.34 -16.11
CA ILE A 110 -17.20 -36.84 -16.40
C ILE A 110 -17.21 -38.36 -16.65
N ASN A 111 -17.14 -38.75 -17.92
CA ASN A 111 -17.16 -40.15 -18.37
C ASN A 111 -15.92 -40.97 -17.96
N VAL A 112 -14.77 -40.32 -17.80
CA VAL A 112 -13.49 -40.95 -17.39
C VAL A 112 -12.76 -39.96 -16.48
N PRO A 113 -12.44 -40.33 -15.22
CA PRO A 113 -11.70 -39.46 -14.32
C PRO A 113 -10.36 -39.02 -14.93
N TYR A 114 -10.06 -37.73 -14.85
CA TYR A 114 -8.85 -37.12 -15.40
C TYR A 114 -8.16 -36.25 -14.37
N LYS A 115 -6.85 -36.06 -14.56
CA LYS A 115 -5.95 -35.48 -13.58
C LYS A 115 -5.07 -34.41 -14.21
N ILE A 116 -4.88 -33.30 -13.49
CA ILE A 116 -4.15 -32.10 -13.92
C ILE A 116 -3.14 -31.73 -12.82
N ASP A 117 -1.85 -31.87 -13.14
CA ASP A 117 -0.70 -31.54 -12.28
C ASP A 117 -0.13 -30.13 -12.55
N THR A 118 -0.91 -29.28 -13.23
CA THR A 118 -0.55 -27.93 -13.71
C THR A 118 -1.45 -26.82 -13.13
N PHE A 119 -2.15 -27.10 -12.03
CA PHE A 119 -2.70 -26.07 -11.14
C PHE A 119 -1.59 -25.62 -10.18
N GLN A 120 -1.26 -24.33 -10.16
CA GLN A 120 -0.15 -23.83 -9.34
C GLN A 120 -0.57 -23.49 -7.90
N LYS A 121 -1.87 -23.23 -7.67
CA LYS A 121 -2.38 -22.77 -6.37
C LYS A 121 -3.79 -23.32 -6.10
N PHE A 122 -3.97 -23.74 -4.86
CA PHE A 122 -5.23 -24.19 -4.26
C PHE A 122 -5.51 -23.32 -3.04
N THR A 123 -6.79 -23.03 -2.77
CA THR A 123 -7.21 -22.32 -1.55
C THR A 123 -8.58 -22.84 -1.11
N PRO A 124 -8.72 -23.39 0.11
CA PRO A 124 -10.03 -23.79 0.63
C PRO A 124 -10.88 -22.56 0.96
N ILE A 125 -12.20 -22.65 0.74
CA ILE A 125 -13.17 -21.59 1.02
C ILE A 125 -14.01 -21.99 2.25
N ASP A 126 -14.02 -21.12 3.27
CA ASP A 126 -14.85 -21.23 4.47
C ASP A 126 -15.50 -19.87 4.84
N LYS A 127 -16.69 -19.94 5.45
CA LYS A 127 -17.55 -18.80 5.81
C LYS A 127 -16.99 -17.86 6.89
N SER A 128 -15.93 -18.24 7.61
CA SER A 128 -15.33 -17.38 8.65
C SER A 128 -14.62 -16.12 8.10
N THR A 129 -14.40 -16.05 6.79
CA THR A 129 -13.58 -15.01 6.15
C THR A 129 -14.37 -13.74 5.78
N ARG A 130 -14.47 -12.78 6.73
CA ARG A 130 -15.20 -11.50 6.58
C ARG A 130 -14.85 -10.62 5.36
N ASN A 131 -13.73 -10.88 4.69
CA ASN A 131 -13.25 -10.09 3.55
C ASN A 131 -13.36 -10.83 2.20
N SER A 132 -14.04 -11.98 2.17
CA SER A 132 -14.28 -12.74 0.94
C SER A 132 -15.34 -12.07 0.06
N PRO A 133 -15.16 -12.03 -1.28
CA PRO A 133 -16.19 -11.57 -2.23
C PRO A 133 -17.59 -12.14 -1.96
N TYR A 134 -18.63 -11.35 -2.22
CA TYR A 134 -20.01 -11.65 -1.79
C TYR A 134 -20.53 -13.01 -2.25
N TYR A 135 -20.11 -13.48 -3.44
CA TYR A 135 -20.46 -14.79 -3.98
C TYR A 135 -19.90 -15.99 -3.20
N TYR A 136 -19.02 -15.76 -2.22
CA TYR A 136 -18.58 -16.77 -1.25
C TYR A 136 -19.44 -16.81 0.04
N GLN A 137 -20.35 -15.86 0.28
CA GLN A 137 -21.17 -15.83 1.51
C GLN A 137 -22.17 -17.00 1.59
N SER A 138 -22.66 -17.48 0.43
CA SER A 138 -23.53 -18.65 0.31
C SER A 138 -22.78 -19.97 0.51
N VAL A 139 -21.56 -20.07 -0.04
CA VAL A 139 -20.71 -21.26 -0.07
C VAL A 139 -20.47 -21.85 1.31
N LYS A 140 -20.95 -23.07 1.56
CA LYS A 140 -20.77 -23.73 2.86
C LYS A 140 -19.42 -24.44 2.97
N TYR A 141 -19.01 -25.08 1.88
CA TYR A 141 -17.71 -25.72 1.73
C TYR A 141 -17.27 -25.53 0.29
N GLY A 142 -16.08 -24.98 0.07
CA GLY A 142 -15.62 -24.73 -1.29
C GLY A 142 -14.11 -24.81 -1.45
N LEU A 143 -13.70 -24.65 -2.69
CA LEU A 143 -12.30 -24.43 -3.05
C LEU A 143 -12.17 -23.47 -4.22
N GLU A 144 -11.04 -22.78 -4.24
CA GLU A 144 -10.54 -22.01 -5.36
C GLU A 144 -9.32 -22.73 -5.96
N LEU A 145 -9.29 -22.84 -7.29
CA LEU A 145 -8.17 -23.40 -8.06
C LEU A 145 -7.64 -22.32 -9.01
N GLU A 146 -6.35 -22.00 -8.94
CA GLU A 146 -5.71 -20.93 -9.70
C GLU A 146 -4.54 -21.47 -10.54
N SER A 147 -4.43 -21.06 -11.80
CA SER A 147 -3.45 -21.60 -12.75
C SER A 147 -3.03 -20.63 -13.86
N LEU A 148 -2.07 -21.04 -14.68
CA LEU A 148 -1.84 -20.48 -16.01
C LEU A 148 -2.80 -21.13 -17.03
N PRO A 149 -3.62 -20.38 -17.80
CA PRO A 149 -4.55 -20.97 -18.74
C PRO A 149 -3.80 -21.62 -19.89
N SER A 150 -4.05 -22.89 -20.19
CA SER A 150 -3.17 -23.68 -21.05
C SER A 150 -3.84 -24.88 -21.73
N LYS A 151 -3.23 -25.36 -22.83
CA LYS A 151 -3.80 -26.43 -23.68
C LYS A 151 -3.97 -27.78 -22.96
N ASP A 152 -3.14 -28.08 -21.97
CA ASP A 152 -3.29 -29.25 -21.09
C ASP A 152 -4.58 -29.21 -20.27
N LYS A 153 -5.15 -28.02 -20.02
CA LYS A 153 -6.44 -27.84 -19.34
C LYS A 153 -7.64 -27.79 -20.30
N ALA A 154 -7.44 -28.05 -21.60
CA ALA A 154 -8.52 -28.01 -22.58
C ALA A 154 -9.68 -28.96 -22.23
N GLN A 155 -9.41 -30.12 -21.59
CA GLN A 155 -10.48 -30.99 -21.11
C GLN A 155 -11.28 -30.33 -19.97
N PHE A 156 -10.62 -29.78 -18.96
CA PHE A 156 -11.26 -29.04 -17.87
C PHE A 156 -12.15 -27.88 -18.36
N TYR A 157 -11.70 -27.14 -19.39
CA TYR A 157 -12.51 -26.08 -19.98
C TYR A 157 -13.75 -26.60 -20.72
N ASN A 158 -13.62 -27.67 -21.52
CA ASN A 158 -14.73 -28.21 -22.30
C ASN A 158 -15.73 -29.04 -21.47
N ASP A 159 -15.24 -29.83 -20.51
CA ASP A 159 -16.05 -30.76 -19.72
C ASP A 159 -16.77 -30.07 -18.54
N LEU A 160 -16.19 -28.99 -17.98
CA LEU A 160 -16.70 -28.36 -16.74
C LEU A 160 -16.97 -26.85 -16.88
N VAL A 161 -15.98 -26.04 -17.29
CA VAL A 161 -16.12 -24.57 -17.27
C VAL A 161 -17.15 -24.07 -18.30
N ILE A 162 -17.02 -24.48 -19.56
CA ILE A 162 -17.92 -24.04 -20.64
C ILE A 162 -19.37 -24.50 -20.40
N PRO A 163 -19.65 -25.76 -20.00
CA PRO A 163 -21.01 -26.18 -19.61
C PRO A 163 -21.58 -25.37 -18.44
N SER A 164 -20.76 -25.04 -17.44
CA SER A 164 -21.21 -24.25 -16.28
C SER A 164 -21.64 -22.83 -16.68
N ILE A 165 -20.91 -22.18 -17.59
CA ILE A 165 -21.22 -20.80 -18.01
C ILE A 165 -22.37 -20.76 -19.04
N ASN A 166 -22.39 -21.68 -20.01
CA ASN A 166 -23.31 -21.58 -21.16
C ASN A 166 -24.68 -22.23 -20.95
N SER A 167 -24.82 -23.15 -19.99
CA SER A 167 -25.99 -24.03 -19.95
C SER A 167 -27.22 -23.39 -19.31
N GLN A 168 -28.37 -23.55 -19.98
CA GLN A 168 -29.70 -23.22 -19.43
C GLN A 168 -30.15 -24.18 -18.31
N LYS A 169 -29.37 -25.22 -18.01
CA LYS A 169 -29.56 -26.19 -16.92
C LYS A 169 -28.24 -26.35 -16.17
N LYS A 170 -28.24 -26.18 -14.83
CA LYS A 170 -27.03 -26.42 -14.01
C LYS A 170 -26.44 -27.82 -14.31
N PRO A 171 -25.13 -27.94 -14.61
CA PRO A 171 -24.49 -29.24 -14.83
C PRO A 171 -24.60 -30.19 -13.63
N GLU A 172 -24.40 -31.49 -13.87
CA GLU A 172 -24.42 -32.46 -12.77
C GLU A 172 -23.20 -32.30 -11.84
N PRO A 173 -23.38 -32.29 -10.51
CA PRO A 173 -22.27 -32.11 -9.58
C PRO A 173 -21.20 -33.21 -9.67
N PHE A 174 -19.94 -32.81 -9.56
CA PHE A 174 -18.76 -33.66 -9.72
C PHE A 174 -17.87 -33.63 -8.48
N ASP A 175 -17.04 -34.66 -8.29
CA ASP A 175 -16.13 -34.76 -7.15
C ASP A 175 -14.72 -34.29 -7.52
N VAL A 176 -14.06 -33.60 -6.59
CA VAL A 176 -12.72 -33.02 -6.78
C VAL A 176 -11.76 -33.50 -5.71
N ILE A 177 -10.61 -34.02 -6.14
CA ILE A 177 -9.55 -34.52 -5.27
C ILE A 177 -8.30 -33.67 -5.47
N VAL A 178 -7.84 -32.99 -4.42
CA VAL A 178 -6.59 -32.21 -4.43
C VAL A 178 -5.55 -32.95 -3.59
N SER A 179 -4.58 -33.59 -4.25
CA SER A 179 -3.41 -34.18 -3.60
C SER A 179 -2.26 -33.17 -3.49
N ILE A 180 -1.62 -33.15 -2.33
CA ILE A 180 -0.41 -32.37 -2.04
C ILE A 180 0.77 -33.35 -2.03
N ILE A 181 1.68 -33.16 -2.99
CA ILE A 181 2.72 -34.13 -3.33
C ILE A 181 4.12 -33.57 -3.03
N THR A 182 4.98 -34.40 -2.44
CA THR A 182 6.37 -34.07 -2.12
C THR A 182 7.32 -34.29 -3.29
N GLY A 183 8.52 -33.71 -3.23
CA GLY A 183 9.49 -33.77 -4.33
C GLY A 183 9.93 -35.16 -4.79
N ASP A 184 9.67 -36.25 -4.06
CA ASP A 184 9.91 -37.64 -4.51
C ASP A 184 8.64 -38.41 -4.96
N GLY A 185 7.47 -37.76 -4.92
CA GLY A 185 6.20 -38.29 -5.39
C GLY A 185 5.26 -38.86 -4.32
N THR A 186 5.64 -38.84 -3.03
CA THR A 186 4.73 -39.22 -1.94
C THR A 186 3.61 -38.18 -1.79
N THR A 187 2.35 -38.61 -1.71
CA THR A 187 1.23 -37.77 -1.26
C THR A 187 1.21 -37.73 0.27
N ILE A 188 1.24 -36.53 0.84
CA ILE A 188 1.19 -36.32 2.31
C ILE A 188 -0.16 -35.81 2.81
N GLN A 189 -0.99 -35.26 1.93
CA GLN A 189 -2.36 -34.82 2.22
C GLN A 189 -3.20 -34.91 0.94
N GLN A 190 -4.47 -35.27 1.07
CA GLN A 190 -5.44 -35.38 0.00
C GLN A 190 -6.79 -34.83 0.47
N TRP A 191 -7.16 -33.66 -0.03
CA TRP A 191 -8.50 -33.11 0.15
C TRP A 191 -9.45 -33.78 -0.84
N LYS A 192 -10.62 -34.22 -0.36
CA LYS A 192 -11.64 -34.89 -1.17
C LYS A 192 -12.95 -34.13 -1.01
N TYR A 193 -13.28 -33.30 -1.99
CA TYR A 193 -14.52 -32.54 -2.05
C TYR A 193 -15.57 -33.31 -2.85
N GLN A 194 -16.82 -33.29 -2.38
CA GLN A 194 -17.91 -34.06 -2.97
C GLN A 194 -19.00 -33.16 -3.55
N ARG A 195 -19.53 -33.56 -4.71
CA ARG A 195 -20.67 -32.94 -5.39
C ARG A 195 -20.50 -31.42 -5.54
N CYS A 196 -19.33 -31.02 -6.02
CA CYS A 196 -18.98 -29.66 -6.36
C CYS A 196 -19.69 -29.19 -7.63
N THR A 197 -19.92 -27.88 -7.69
CA THR A 197 -20.35 -27.16 -8.89
C THR A 197 -19.56 -25.85 -9.03
N ILE A 198 -19.21 -25.46 -10.25
CA ILE A 198 -18.52 -24.19 -10.49
C ILE A 198 -19.50 -23.04 -10.26
N ILE A 199 -19.11 -22.08 -9.42
CA ILE A 199 -19.89 -20.86 -9.13
C ILE A 199 -19.29 -19.61 -9.78
N ALA A 200 -17.98 -19.58 -10.04
CA ALA A 200 -17.35 -18.52 -10.82
C ALA A 200 -16.09 -18.99 -11.55
N TYR A 201 -15.76 -18.34 -12.67
CA TYR A 201 -14.53 -18.56 -13.42
C TYR A 201 -13.95 -17.24 -13.96
N THR A 202 -12.71 -16.91 -13.59
CA THR A 202 -12.11 -15.60 -13.83
C THR A 202 -10.72 -15.75 -14.47
N PRO A 203 -10.57 -15.56 -15.79
CA PRO A 203 -9.29 -15.21 -16.39
C PRO A 203 -8.94 -13.75 -16.09
N TYR A 204 -7.67 -13.46 -15.79
CA TYR A 204 -7.16 -12.10 -15.54
C TYR A 204 -5.67 -11.97 -15.84
N LEU A 205 -5.21 -10.74 -16.07
CA LEU A 205 -3.77 -10.43 -16.10
C LEU A 205 -3.28 -10.14 -14.68
N ASP A 206 -2.40 -10.98 -14.15
CA ASP A 206 -1.67 -10.69 -12.92
C ASP A 206 -0.45 -9.82 -13.22
N GLU A 207 -0.62 -8.51 -13.10
CA GLU A 207 0.44 -7.51 -13.21
C GLU A 207 1.17 -7.20 -11.88
N ASN A 208 0.79 -7.83 -10.76
CA ASN A 208 1.28 -7.44 -9.43
C ASN A 208 2.75 -7.83 -9.19
N LEU A 209 3.65 -6.85 -9.07
CA LEU A 209 5.08 -7.06 -8.83
C LEU A 209 5.46 -7.11 -7.33
N VAL A 210 4.49 -7.28 -6.41
CA VAL A 210 4.75 -7.88 -5.07
C VAL A 210 4.34 -9.36 -4.96
N GLN A 211 3.96 -10.01 -6.06
CA GLN A 211 3.70 -11.46 -6.10
C GLN A 211 4.67 -12.20 -7.03
N LEU A 212 5.11 -13.38 -6.57
CA LEU A 212 5.87 -14.37 -7.32
C LEU A 212 4.98 -14.92 -8.42
N LYS A 213 5.40 -14.70 -9.67
CA LYS A 213 4.72 -15.25 -10.83
C LYS A 213 4.86 -16.77 -10.86
N PHE A 214 3.81 -17.45 -11.31
CA PHE A 214 3.82 -18.89 -11.55
C PHE A 214 4.92 -19.30 -12.54
N VAL A 215 5.29 -18.41 -13.48
CA VAL A 215 6.43 -18.61 -14.38
C VAL A 215 7.82 -18.34 -13.77
N GLY A 216 7.91 -17.82 -12.55
CA GLY A 216 9.18 -17.53 -11.87
C GLY A 216 9.95 -16.31 -12.38
N GLU A 217 9.29 -15.37 -13.08
CA GLU A 217 9.93 -14.20 -13.69
C GLU A 217 9.24 -12.87 -13.33
N LEU A 218 9.95 -11.74 -13.47
CA LEU A 218 9.37 -10.39 -13.32
C LEU A 218 8.62 -9.98 -14.61
N THR A 219 7.42 -10.53 -14.78
CA THR A 219 6.52 -10.26 -15.90
C THR A 219 5.08 -10.14 -15.41
N SER A 220 4.19 -9.54 -16.20
CA SER A 220 2.78 -9.89 -16.11
C SER A 220 2.57 -11.29 -16.67
N GLU A 221 1.65 -12.06 -16.10
CA GLU A 221 1.19 -13.34 -16.66
C GLU A 221 -0.34 -13.38 -16.68
N ILE A 222 -0.94 -14.04 -17.67
CA ILE A 222 -2.38 -14.30 -17.67
C ILE A 222 -2.61 -15.53 -16.77
N ARG A 223 -3.44 -15.38 -15.74
CA ARG A 223 -3.90 -16.45 -14.85
C ARG A 223 -5.37 -16.75 -15.10
N ASP A 224 -5.82 -17.92 -14.67
CA ASP A 224 -7.23 -18.18 -14.40
C ASP A 224 -7.47 -18.67 -12.98
N LYS A 225 -8.71 -18.48 -12.53
CA LYS A 225 -9.21 -18.81 -11.19
C LYS A 225 -10.59 -19.46 -11.35
N THR A 226 -10.80 -20.62 -10.75
CA THR A 226 -12.12 -21.29 -10.69
C THR A 226 -12.56 -21.40 -9.25
N ALA A 227 -13.78 -20.94 -8.95
CA ALA A 227 -14.43 -21.06 -7.65
C ALA A 227 -15.48 -22.18 -7.69
N LEU A 228 -15.46 -23.05 -6.68
CA LEU A 228 -16.36 -24.20 -6.56
C LEU A 228 -17.08 -24.21 -5.20
N ASP A 229 -18.38 -24.46 -5.24
CA ASP A 229 -19.24 -24.73 -4.08
C ASP A 229 -19.60 -26.23 -4.06
N CYS A 230 -19.46 -26.88 -2.90
CA CYS A 230 -19.53 -28.33 -2.75
C CYS A 230 -20.36 -28.72 -1.52
N ASP A 231 -21.05 -29.87 -1.57
CA ASP A 231 -21.88 -30.35 -0.44
C ASP A 231 -21.05 -30.68 0.82
N GLY A 232 -19.75 -30.97 0.65
CA GLY A 232 -18.80 -31.20 1.76
C GLY A 232 -17.38 -31.50 1.30
N PHE A 233 -16.45 -31.55 2.26
CA PHE A 233 -15.09 -32.04 2.07
C PHE A 233 -14.69 -33.04 3.16
N SER A 234 -13.63 -33.82 2.89
CA SER A 234 -12.87 -34.57 3.88
C SER A 234 -11.36 -34.41 3.60
N GLN A 235 -10.54 -34.48 4.65
CA GLN A 235 -9.08 -34.37 4.54
C GLN A 235 -8.45 -35.71 4.95
N ASP A 236 -7.82 -36.38 3.98
CA ASP A 236 -7.07 -37.61 4.20
C ASP A 236 -5.57 -37.30 4.27
N PHE A 237 -4.93 -37.69 5.36
CA PHE A 237 -3.49 -37.48 5.59
C PHE A 237 -2.73 -38.82 5.65
N ALA A 238 -3.35 -39.92 5.22
CA ALA A 238 -2.69 -41.21 5.10
C ALA A 238 -1.60 -41.15 4.02
N LYS A 239 -0.33 -41.10 4.47
CA LYS A 239 0.85 -41.03 3.61
C LYS A 239 0.83 -42.12 2.54
N THR A 240 0.60 -41.72 1.29
CA THR A 240 0.53 -42.63 0.15
C THR A 240 1.84 -42.56 -0.64
N GLU A 241 2.60 -43.66 -0.63
CA GLU A 241 3.89 -43.75 -1.29
C GLU A 241 3.75 -43.81 -2.83
N PRO A 242 4.71 -43.27 -3.60
CA PRO A 242 4.57 -43.14 -5.04
C PRO A 242 4.51 -44.49 -5.75
N TYR A 243 3.48 -44.70 -6.58
CA TYR A 243 3.26 -45.91 -7.39
C TYR A 243 4.46 -46.28 -8.29
N LYS A 244 5.30 -45.30 -8.61
CA LYS A 244 6.66 -45.49 -9.15
C LYS A 244 7.58 -44.51 -8.44
N LYS A 245 8.67 -44.97 -7.82
CA LYS A 245 9.73 -44.08 -7.30
C LYS A 245 10.18 -43.10 -8.39
N ALA A 246 10.00 -41.80 -8.16
CA ALA A 246 10.50 -40.78 -9.07
C ALA A 246 12.03 -40.87 -9.14
N LYS A 247 12.60 -40.92 -10.35
CA LYS A 247 14.06 -40.93 -10.57
C LYS A 247 14.68 -39.52 -10.53
N THR A 248 13.83 -38.52 -10.47
CA THR A 248 14.13 -37.08 -10.51
C THR A 248 13.20 -36.40 -9.51
N VAL A 249 13.65 -35.30 -8.91
CA VAL A 249 12.80 -34.50 -8.02
C VAL A 249 11.65 -33.91 -8.83
N LEU A 250 10.41 -34.05 -8.35
CA LEU A 250 9.26 -33.35 -8.90
C LEU A 250 9.36 -31.86 -8.55
N ALA A 251 9.19 -31.02 -9.55
CA ALA A 251 9.09 -29.58 -9.43
C ALA A 251 7.67 -29.13 -9.84
N PRO A 252 7.23 -27.90 -9.49
CA PRO A 252 5.95 -27.36 -9.98
C PRO A 252 5.84 -27.46 -11.51
N THR A 253 4.79 -28.11 -12.03
CA THR A 253 4.59 -28.23 -13.48
C THR A 253 4.06 -26.91 -14.04
N ILE A 254 4.94 -26.13 -14.66
CA ILE A 254 4.59 -24.90 -15.37
C ILE A 254 4.34 -25.26 -16.85
N PRO A 255 3.15 -24.99 -17.42
CA PRO A 255 2.91 -25.22 -18.85
C PRO A 255 3.87 -24.45 -19.76
N GLU A 256 4.28 -25.06 -20.86
CA GLU A 256 5.20 -24.48 -21.85
C GLU A 256 4.73 -23.14 -22.39
N LYS A 257 5.67 -22.22 -22.73
CA LYS A 257 5.30 -20.87 -23.17
C LYS A 257 4.46 -20.86 -24.46
N SER A 258 4.63 -21.86 -25.33
CA SER A 258 3.80 -22.03 -26.53
C SER A 258 2.35 -22.42 -26.22
N ASP A 259 2.11 -23.04 -25.07
CA ASP A 259 0.85 -23.74 -24.75
C ASP A 259 0.00 -23.03 -23.70
N ARG A 260 0.58 -22.09 -22.95
CA ARG A 260 -0.15 -21.16 -22.06
C ARG A 260 -0.56 -19.86 -22.76
N ALA A 261 -1.50 -19.15 -22.15
CA ALA A 261 -1.95 -17.82 -22.55
C ALA A 261 -0.79 -16.81 -22.60
N ASP A 262 -0.80 -15.95 -23.62
CA ASP A 262 0.23 -14.97 -23.96
C ASP A 262 -0.37 -13.56 -24.17
N ARG A 263 -1.53 -13.47 -24.83
CA ARG A 263 -2.22 -12.19 -25.11
C ARG A 263 -3.73 -12.36 -25.30
N ILE A 264 -4.44 -11.25 -25.37
CA ILE A 264 -5.85 -11.18 -25.78
C ILE A 264 -6.02 -10.54 -27.16
N ILE A 265 -7.13 -10.83 -27.83
CA ILE A 265 -7.63 -10.10 -29.01
C ILE A 265 -9.09 -9.75 -28.74
N VAL A 266 -9.50 -8.51 -29.02
CA VAL A 266 -10.87 -8.02 -28.78
C VAL A 266 -11.54 -7.69 -30.11
N GLN A 267 -12.79 -8.11 -30.28
CA GLN A 267 -13.65 -7.74 -31.40
C GLN A 267 -14.91 -7.03 -30.90
N PHE A 268 -15.35 -5.98 -31.60
CA PHE A 268 -16.63 -5.29 -31.39
C PHE A 268 -17.44 -5.27 -32.69
N TYR A 269 -18.73 -5.59 -32.63
CA TYR A 269 -19.62 -5.66 -33.80
C TYR A 269 -21.11 -5.47 -33.42
N ASP A 270 -21.98 -5.40 -34.45
CA ASP A 270 -23.43 -5.16 -34.35
C ASP A 270 -23.82 -3.77 -33.77
N GLY A 271 -25.13 -3.52 -33.65
CA GLY A 271 -25.68 -2.22 -33.28
C GLY A 271 -25.30 -1.15 -34.30
N GLU A 272 -24.67 -0.07 -33.83
CA GLU A 272 -24.16 0.99 -34.72
C GLU A 272 -22.80 0.67 -35.38
N ILE A 273 -22.19 -0.48 -35.06
CA ILE A 273 -20.86 -0.87 -35.53
C ILE A 273 -20.96 -1.53 -36.91
N LYS A 274 -20.90 -0.70 -37.96
CA LYS A 274 -21.07 -1.07 -39.39
C LYS A 274 -20.13 -2.17 -39.92
N SER A 275 -19.07 -2.52 -39.20
CA SER A 275 -18.11 -3.58 -39.56
C SER A 275 -17.31 -4.00 -38.33
N THR A 276 -17.09 -5.30 -38.11
CA THR A 276 -16.32 -5.84 -36.98
C THR A 276 -14.96 -5.14 -36.83
N ASN A 277 -14.79 -4.36 -35.77
CA ASN A 277 -13.51 -3.75 -35.44
C ASN A 277 -12.73 -4.72 -34.54
N THR A 278 -11.51 -5.07 -34.94
CA THR A 278 -10.62 -6.01 -34.21
C THR A 278 -9.42 -5.25 -33.69
N PHE A 279 -9.13 -5.39 -32.39
CA PHE A 279 -8.06 -4.68 -31.69
C PHE A 279 -7.06 -5.66 -31.07
N TYR A 280 -5.78 -5.41 -31.34
CA TYR A 280 -4.63 -6.23 -30.91
C TYR A 280 -3.81 -5.56 -29.79
N SER A 281 -4.25 -4.39 -29.33
CA SER A 281 -3.54 -3.47 -28.44
C SER A 281 -4.18 -3.30 -27.06
N PHE A 282 -5.14 -4.17 -26.71
CA PHE A 282 -5.65 -4.31 -25.34
C PHE A 282 -4.74 -5.25 -24.55
N SER A 283 -4.26 -4.80 -23.40
CA SER A 283 -3.29 -5.54 -22.58
C SER A 283 -3.96 -6.49 -21.59
N LYS A 284 -5.15 -6.11 -21.10
CA LYS A 284 -5.77 -6.66 -19.91
C LYS A 284 -7.28 -6.76 -20.08
N PHE A 285 -7.81 -7.92 -19.73
CA PHE A 285 -9.23 -8.27 -19.67
C PHE A 285 -9.51 -8.84 -18.28
N ILE A 286 -10.67 -8.50 -17.71
CA ILE A 286 -11.20 -9.10 -16.48
C ILE A 286 -12.73 -9.17 -16.64
N PRO A 287 -13.40 -10.33 -16.49
CA PRO A 287 -14.84 -10.34 -16.29
C PRO A 287 -15.18 -9.76 -14.90
N LEU A 288 -16.36 -9.18 -14.75
CA LEU A 288 -16.79 -8.52 -13.51
C LEU A 288 -18.03 -9.17 -12.91
N ALA A 289 -17.95 -9.42 -11.60
CA ALA A 289 -19.07 -9.75 -10.74
C ALA A 289 -19.85 -8.48 -10.40
N LYS A 290 -21.18 -8.57 -10.28
CA LYS A 290 -22.02 -7.41 -9.95
C LYS A 290 -22.36 -7.37 -8.47
N ASP A 291 -21.66 -6.49 -7.74
CA ASP A 291 -22.16 -6.04 -6.44
C ASP A 291 -23.57 -5.44 -6.61
N THR A 292 -24.55 -6.00 -5.92
CA THR A 292 -25.96 -5.61 -6.02
C THR A 292 -26.35 -4.52 -5.03
N ASP A 293 -25.55 -4.34 -3.98
CA ASP A 293 -25.91 -3.58 -2.79
C ASP A 293 -25.04 -2.31 -2.66
N ALA A 294 -23.88 -2.27 -3.34
CA ALA A 294 -23.06 -1.06 -3.44
C ALA A 294 -23.65 -0.03 -4.41
N GLU A 295 -23.85 1.21 -3.92
CA GLU A 295 -24.10 2.40 -4.75
C GLU A 295 -22.92 2.76 -5.68
N ILE A 296 -21.77 2.10 -5.50
CA ILE A 296 -20.53 2.29 -6.22
C ILE A 296 -20.26 1.04 -7.06
N PRO A 297 -19.97 1.14 -8.37
CA PRO A 297 -19.54 0.00 -9.18
C PRO A 297 -18.10 -0.41 -8.81
N ILE A 298 -17.95 -1.13 -7.69
CA ILE A 298 -16.71 -1.79 -7.32
C ILE A 298 -16.49 -2.95 -8.31
N ALA A 299 -15.45 -2.82 -9.13
CA ALA A 299 -15.11 -3.80 -10.14
C ALA A 299 -14.48 -5.07 -9.52
N ILE A 300 -15.32 -5.95 -8.98
CA ILE A 300 -14.91 -7.23 -8.38
C ILE A 300 -14.54 -8.22 -9.53
N PRO A 301 -13.28 -8.71 -9.61
CA PRO A 301 -12.86 -9.67 -10.63
C PRO A 301 -13.61 -11.01 -10.50
N GLY A 302 -14.50 -11.31 -11.45
CA GLY A 302 -15.44 -12.43 -11.33
C GLY A 302 -16.23 -12.66 -12.61
N ASN A 303 -16.49 -13.91 -12.99
CA ASN A 303 -17.68 -14.24 -13.79
C ASN A 303 -18.51 -15.24 -13.01
N ILE A 304 -19.55 -14.77 -12.32
CA ILE A 304 -20.42 -15.62 -11.50
C ILE A 304 -21.44 -16.29 -12.40
N VAL A 305 -21.58 -17.60 -12.23
CA VAL A 305 -22.45 -18.45 -13.04
C VAL A 305 -23.91 -18.10 -12.75
N GLY A 306 -24.60 -17.53 -13.74
CA GLY A 306 -26.02 -17.16 -13.66
C GLY A 306 -26.29 -15.67 -13.37
N GLU A 307 -25.26 -14.85 -13.11
CA GLU A 307 -25.41 -13.39 -13.02
C GLU A 307 -25.43 -12.70 -14.39
N LYS A 308 -25.76 -11.40 -14.41
CA LYS A 308 -25.61 -10.58 -15.62
C LYS A 308 -24.13 -10.37 -15.93
N PRO A 309 -23.65 -10.73 -17.14
CA PRO A 309 -22.23 -10.68 -17.46
C PRO A 309 -21.76 -9.24 -17.68
N ALA A 310 -20.67 -8.88 -17.02
CA ALA A 310 -19.94 -7.62 -17.19
C ALA A 310 -18.45 -7.89 -17.42
N PHE A 311 -17.72 -6.90 -17.95
CA PHE A 311 -16.26 -6.99 -18.09
C PHE A 311 -15.56 -5.63 -18.11
N MET A 312 -14.26 -5.66 -17.83
CA MET A 312 -13.33 -4.54 -17.98
C MET A 312 -12.30 -4.85 -19.07
N LEU A 313 -11.96 -3.83 -19.87
CA LEU A 313 -10.73 -3.80 -20.67
C LEU A 313 -9.81 -2.68 -20.18
N GLU A 314 -8.51 -2.91 -20.20
CA GLU A 314 -7.48 -1.92 -19.85
C GLU A 314 -6.28 -2.01 -20.81
N SER A 315 -5.72 -0.86 -21.20
CA SER A 315 -4.68 -0.77 -22.22
C SER A 315 -3.83 0.51 -22.12
N LEU A 316 -2.86 0.68 -23.03
CA LEU A 316 -2.26 1.98 -23.35
C LEU A 316 -3.15 2.71 -24.37
N PRO A 317 -3.47 4.01 -24.20
CA PRO A 317 -4.16 4.76 -25.24
C PRO A 317 -3.26 4.91 -26.47
N SER A 318 -3.80 4.62 -27.65
CA SER A 318 -3.00 4.40 -28.85
C SER A 318 -3.74 4.73 -30.16
N LYS A 319 -3.00 5.11 -31.21
CA LYS A 319 -3.60 5.54 -32.49
C LYS A 319 -4.49 4.49 -33.16
N ASP A 320 -4.17 3.20 -33.02
CA ASP A 320 -4.97 2.11 -33.59
C ASP A 320 -6.36 1.98 -32.94
N LYS A 321 -6.59 2.64 -31.80
CA LYS A 321 -7.88 2.74 -31.11
C LYS A 321 -8.70 3.98 -31.48
N GLU A 322 -8.33 4.75 -32.50
CA GLU A 322 -9.13 5.89 -33.03
C GLU A 322 -10.63 5.57 -33.12
N LYS A 323 -11.00 4.50 -33.84
CA LYS A 323 -12.38 4.01 -33.98
C LYS A 323 -13.05 3.58 -32.68
N TYR A 324 -12.26 3.18 -31.68
CA TYR A 324 -12.75 2.84 -30.36
C TYR A 324 -13.09 4.10 -29.57
N TYR A 325 -12.32 5.19 -29.73
CA TYR A 325 -12.65 6.49 -29.15
C TYR A 325 -13.86 7.15 -29.83
N GLU A 326 -14.00 7.03 -31.17
CA GLU A 326 -15.22 7.44 -31.90
C GLU A 326 -16.49 6.74 -31.38
N PHE A 327 -16.33 5.52 -30.86
CA PHE A 327 -17.41 4.69 -30.34
C PHE A 327 -17.71 5.03 -28.87
N ILE A 328 -16.69 5.01 -28.00
CA ILE A 328 -16.80 5.35 -26.58
C ILE A 328 -17.27 6.79 -26.35
N GLY A 329 -16.89 7.73 -27.22
CA GLY A 329 -17.36 9.12 -27.16
C GLY A 329 -18.88 9.29 -27.29
N ARG A 330 -19.60 8.31 -27.85
CA ARG A 330 -21.07 8.34 -27.92
C ARG A 330 -21.76 7.93 -26.61
N TYR A 331 -21.05 7.28 -25.70
CA TYR A 331 -21.53 6.96 -24.36
C TYR A 331 -21.22 8.07 -23.35
N ILE A 332 -20.17 8.87 -23.58
CA ILE A 332 -19.76 9.99 -22.71
C ILE A 332 -20.56 11.26 -23.01
N ASN A 333 -20.72 11.61 -24.29
CA ASN A 333 -21.36 12.86 -24.69
C ASN A 333 -22.89 12.78 -24.54
N ALA A 334 -23.51 13.89 -24.12
CA ALA A 334 -24.95 13.98 -23.92
C ALA A 334 -25.73 13.77 -25.24
N GLY A 335 -26.52 12.70 -25.30
CA GLY A 335 -27.33 12.33 -26.47
C GLY A 335 -28.29 11.19 -26.16
N ALA A 336 -28.86 10.58 -27.21
CA ALA A 336 -29.50 9.27 -27.08
C ALA A 336 -28.41 8.21 -26.89
N ALA A 337 -28.59 7.30 -25.93
CA ALA A 337 -27.64 6.20 -25.71
C ALA A 337 -27.49 5.36 -26.99
N PRO A 338 -26.27 4.96 -27.39
CA PRO A 338 -26.04 4.14 -28.58
C PRO A 338 -26.79 2.81 -28.51
N GLN A 339 -27.08 2.22 -29.67
CA GLN A 339 -27.62 0.86 -29.71
C GLN A 339 -26.65 -0.14 -29.06
N PRO A 340 -27.13 -1.10 -28.25
CA PRO A 340 -26.30 -2.15 -27.70
C PRO A 340 -25.57 -2.94 -28.79
N PHE A 341 -24.39 -3.44 -28.44
CA PHE A 341 -23.44 -4.09 -29.36
C PHE A 341 -23.00 -5.45 -28.82
N ASP A 342 -22.38 -6.26 -29.66
CA ASP A 342 -21.77 -7.53 -29.27
C ASP A 342 -20.24 -7.42 -29.28
N ALA A 343 -19.59 -8.15 -28.38
CA ALA A 343 -18.14 -8.13 -28.22
C ALA A 343 -17.57 -9.52 -27.93
N THR A 344 -16.50 -9.90 -28.62
CA THR A 344 -15.78 -11.15 -28.34
C THR A 344 -14.37 -10.88 -27.84
N ILE A 345 -13.98 -11.51 -26.75
CA ILE A 345 -12.61 -11.50 -26.21
C ILE A 345 -12.00 -12.90 -26.38
N HIS A 346 -10.91 -13.00 -27.13
CA HIS A 346 -10.18 -14.25 -27.34
C HIS A 346 -8.91 -14.27 -26.49
N ILE A 347 -8.72 -15.36 -25.74
CA ILE A 347 -7.48 -15.64 -25.01
C ILE A 347 -6.58 -16.49 -25.91
N ILE A 348 -5.42 -15.96 -26.26
CA ILE A 348 -4.49 -16.54 -27.25
C ILE A 348 -3.26 -17.11 -26.54
N SER A 349 -2.85 -18.32 -26.91
CA SER A 349 -1.63 -18.98 -26.43
C SER A 349 -0.39 -18.59 -27.25
N GLY A 350 0.80 -18.85 -26.71
CA GLY A 350 2.07 -18.41 -27.32
C GLY A 350 2.36 -18.91 -28.74
N ASP A 351 1.74 -20.01 -29.21
CA ASP A 351 1.81 -20.46 -30.61
C ASP A 351 0.72 -19.88 -31.53
N GLY A 352 -0.08 -18.92 -31.04
CA GLY A 352 -1.15 -18.27 -31.78
C GLY A 352 -2.49 -19.01 -31.78
N LYS A 353 -2.65 -20.14 -31.06
CA LYS A 353 -3.95 -20.81 -30.93
C LYS A 353 -4.83 -20.12 -29.88
N ILE A 354 -6.12 -20.01 -30.19
CA ILE A 354 -7.17 -19.62 -29.24
C ILE A 354 -7.33 -20.72 -28.19
N LEU A 355 -7.31 -20.35 -26.91
CA LEU A 355 -7.67 -21.21 -25.78
C LEU A 355 -9.16 -21.09 -25.45
N GLN A 356 -9.68 -19.86 -25.46
CA GLN A 356 -11.06 -19.52 -25.14
C GLN A 356 -11.51 -18.29 -25.94
N SER A 357 -12.79 -18.21 -26.28
CA SER A 357 -13.47 -17.03 -26.83
C SER A 357 -14.67 -16.72 -25.95
N TRP A 358 -14.76 -15.49 -25.43
CA TRP A 358 -15.84 -15.01 -24.58
C TRP A 358 -16.72 -14.08 -25.42
N ASP A 359 -17.85 -14.58 -25.91
CA ASP A 359 -18.82 -13.82 -26.72
C ASP A 359 -19.86 -13.17 -25.79
N TYR A 360 -19.71 -11.88 -25.53
CA TYR A 360 -20.69 -11.06 -24.82
C TYR A 360 -21.69 -10.44 -25.80
N SER A 361 -22.96 -10.31 -25.39
CA SER A 361 -24.04 -9.83 -26.26
C SER A 361 -24.95 -8.79 -25.61
N ALA A 362 -25.45 -7.87 -26.44
CA ALA A 362 -26.23 -6.70 -26.05
C ALA A 362 -25.58 -5.90 -24.90
N CYS A 363 -24.30 -5.57 -25.10
CA CYS A 363 -23.47 -4.78 -24.22
C CYS A 363 -23.72 -3.28 -24.32
N ASN A 364 -23.44 -2.57 -23.22
CA ASN A 364 -23.28 -1.12 -23.15
C ASN A 364 -21.96 -0.79 -22.43
N ALA A 365 -21.36 0.36 -22.75
CA ALA A 365 -20.30 0.93 -21.93
C ALA A 365 -20.92 1.75 -20.78
N ASN A 366 -20.39 1.60 -19.56
CA ASN A 366 -20.94 2.25 -18.36
C ASN A 366 -19.96 3.26 -17.72
N ASN A 367 -18.65 3.14 -17.98
CA ASN A 367 -17.61 4.03 -17.43
C ASN A 367 -16.35 3.94 -18.30
N TYR A 368 -15.70 5.07 -18.56
CA TYR A 368 -14.42 5.18 -19.28
C TYR A 368 -13.48 6.10 -18.49
N ALA A 369 -12.19 5.79 -18.47
CA ALA A 369 -11.19 6.63 -17.82
C ALA A 369 -9.81 6.50 -18.46
N THR A 370 -9.16 7.63 -18.72
CA THR A 370 -7.71 7.71 -18.98
C THR A 370 -7.00 8.20 -17.72
N PHE A 371 -5.89 7.55 -17.35
CA PHE A 371 -5.18 7.78 -16.09
C PHE A 371 -3.68 7.50 -16.21
N PHE A 372 -2.86 8.13 -15.37
CA PHE A 372 -1.40 7.89 -15.33
C PHE A 372 -1.00 6.95 -14.18
N THR A 373 -0.21 5.92 -14.47
CA THR A 373 0.29 4.97 -13.46
C THR A 373 1.81 5.05 -13.28
N ASP A 374 2.21 5.66 -12.17
CA ASP A 374 3.57 5.76 -11.64
C ASP A 374 3.95 4.63 -10.66
N ASN A 375 3.01 3.77 -10.28
CA ASN A 375 3.26 2.69 -9.32
C ASN A 375 4.26 1.64 -9.86
N LEU A 376 5.37 1.42 -9.14
CA LEU A 376 6.44 0.47 -9.48
C LEU A 376 6.10 -0.99 -9.12
N ILE A 377 5.08 -1.24 -8.29
CA ILE A 377 4.60 -2.61 -8.00
C ILE A 377 3.58 -3.12 -9.02
N LEU A 378 3.39 -2.43 -10.16
CA LEU A 378 2.55 -2.89 -11.27
C LEU A 378 3.40 -3.01 -12.55
N TYR A 379 3.31 -4.17 -13.21
CA TYR A 379 3.97 -4.41 -14.49
C TYR A 379 3.46 -3.44 -15.57
N LYS A 380 4.39 -2.77 -16.25
CA LYS A 380 4.07 -1.76 -17.27
C LYS A 380 3.85 -2.40 -18.63
N PHE A 381 2.78 -2.04 -19.32
CA PHE A 381 2.46 -2.57 -20.64
C PHE A 381 3.54 -2.22 -21.70
N ARG A 382 4.30 -1.14 -21.46
CA ARG A 382 5.50 -0.78 -22.25
C ARG A 382 6.74 -1.63 -21.99
N GLN A 383 6.68 -2.61 -21.09
CA GLN A 383 7.78 -3.52 -20.75
C GLN A 383 9.05 -2.81 -20.20
N GLY A 384 8.85 -1.77 -19.38
CA GLY A 384 9.94 -1.00 -18.74
C GLY A 384 9.53 -0.39 -17.39
N VAL A 385 10.42 0.40 -16.78
CA VAL A 385 10.21 1.07 -15.47
C VAL A 385 9.65 2.49 -15.54
N SER A 386 9.33 2.98 -16.74
CA SER A 386 8.66 4.27 -16.93
C SER A 386 7.25 4.25 -16.36
N ALA A 387 6.78 5.37 -15.82
CA ALA A 387 5.34 5.59 -15.71
C ALA A 387 4.70 5.57 -17.11
N GLU A 388 3.40 5.22 -17.18
CA GLU A 388 2.67 5.16 -18.44
C GLU A 388 1.25 5.70 -18.27
N ILE A 389 0.73 6.35 -19.32
CA ILE A 389 -0.70 6.64 -19.42
C ILE A 389 -1.41 5.35 -19.84
N ARG A 390 -2.48 5.02 -19.12
CA ARG A 390 -3.40 3.92 -19.38
C ARG A 390 -4.81 4.43 -19.61
N GLU A 391 -5.62 3.57 -20.22
CA GLU A 391 -7.07 3.70 -20.32
C GLU A 391 -7.72 2.43 -19.79
N LYS A 392 -8.94 2.56 -19.27
CA LYS A 392 -9.81 1.41 -18.99
C LYS A 392 -11.27 1.73 -19.31
N THR A 393 -12.04 0.68 -19.55
CA THR A 393 -13.47 0.77 -19.89
C THR A 393 -14.24 -0.36 -19.23
N PHE A 394 -15.45 -0.05 -18.77
CA PHE A 394 -16.36 -0.97 -18.10
C PHE A 394 -17.60 -1.21 -18.95
N PHE A 395 -18.01 -2.47 -19.05
CA PHE A 395 -19.13 -2.91 -19.88
C PHE A 395 -20.10 -3.79 -19.09
N GLU A 396 -21.40 -3.54 -19.23
CA GLU A 396 -22.47 -4.45 -18.78
C GLU A 396 -23.20 -5.01 -20.01
N CYS A 397 -23.49 -6.32 -20.01
CA CYS A 397 -24.11 -7.03 -21.13
C CYS A 397 -25.31 -7.87 -20.67
N GLN A 398 -26.19 -8.27 -21.60
CA GLN A 398 -27.36 -9.10 -21.27
C GLN A 398 -27.10 -10.61 -21.39
N GLY A 399 -26.09 -11.02 -22.17
CA GLY A 399 -25.75 -12.43 -22.34
C GLY A 399 -24.26 -12.67 -22.58
N LEU A 400 -23.81 -13.88 -22.28
CA LEU A 400 -22.44 -14.38 -22.46
C LEU A 400 -22.48 -15.82 -22.98
N GLN A 401 -21.58 -16.16 -23.90
CA GLN A 401 -21.24 -17.54 -24.27
C GLN A 401 -19.73 -17.70 -24.34
N VAL A 402 -19.17 -18.69 -23.65
CA VAL A 402 -17.75 -19.04 -23.72
C VAL A 402 -17.56 -20.24 -24.65
N ASN A 403 -16.68 -20.13 -25.63
CA ASN A 403 -16.47 -21.11 -26.69
C ASN A 403 -14.98 -21.47 -26.83
N SER A 404 -14.67 -22.76 -26.96
CA SER A 404 -13.31 -23.29 -27.18
C SER A 404 -12.87 -23.22 -28.66
N SER A 405 -13.66 -22.59 -29.52
CA SER A 405 -13.32 -22.24 -30.91
C SER A 405 -14.11 -20.99 -31.33
N PRO A 406 -13.55 -20.09 -32.16
CA PRO A 406 -14.19 -18.83 -32.50
C PRO A 406 -15.32 -19.03 -33.52
N LYS A 407 -16.36 -18.19 -33.44
CA LYS A 407 -17.45 -18.12 -34.43
C LYS A 407 -16.99 -17.56 -35.80
N GLN A 408 -15.86 -16.87 -35.86
CA GLN A 408 -15.28 -16.27 -37.07
C GLN A 408 -13.78 -16.59 -37.20
N LYS A 409 -13.24 -16.51 -38.42
CA LYS A 409 -11.80 -16.73 -38.68
C LYS A 409 -11.03 -15.43 -38.44
N ILE A 410 -10.16 -15.43 -37.44
CA ILE A 410 -9.34 -14.29 -37.02
C ILE A 410 -7.87 -14.56 -37.37
N ASP A 411 -7.12 -13.51 -37.74
CA ASP A 411 -5.67 -13.61 -37.84
C ASP A 411 -5.04 -13.45 -36.45
N THR A 412 -4.66 -14.56 -35.83
CA THR A 412 -3.98 -14.56 -34.52
C THR A 412 -2.47 -14.33 -34.62
N THR A 413 -1.91 -14.24 -35.83
CA THR A 413 -0.47 -14.00 -36.06
C THR A 413 -0.11 -12.53 -35.98
N GLN A 414 -1.06 -11.63 -36.22
CA GLN A 414 -0.90 -10.19 -36.00
C GLN A 414 -0.71 -9.88 -34.50
N THR A 415 0.23 -8.99 -34.21
CA THR A 415 0.52 -8.45 -32.88
C THR A 415 0.68 -6.94 -32.94
N PHE A 416 0.28 -6.23 -31.88
CA PHE A 416 0.55 -4.80 -31.76
C PHE A 416 1.84 -4.58 -30.95
N ALA A 417 2.90 -4.14 -31.63
CA ALA A 417 4.14 -3.73 -30.98
C ALA A 417 4.08 -2.22 -30.68
N ALA A 418 3.63 -1.87 -29.47
CA ALA A 418 3.54 -0.49 -29.02
C ALA A 418 4.92 0.21 -29.08
N ASN A 419 5.02 1.27 -29.90
CA ASN A 419 6.16 2.18 -29.90
C ASN A 419 5.78 3.53 -29.27
N ASN A 420 6.76 4.29 -28.78
CA ASN A 420 6.47 5.52 -28.05
C ASN A 420 5.76 6.61 -28.87
N SER A 421 5.93 6.63 -30.20
CA SER A 421 5.24 7.58 -31.09
C SER A 421 3.76 7.28 -31.30
N ASP A 422 3.29 6.06 -31.05
CA ASP A 422 1.90 5.63 -31.31
C ASP A 422 1.03 5.47 -30.05
N VAL A 423 1.61 5.65 -28.85
CA VAL A 423 0.91 5.59 -27.55
C VAL A 423 1.00 6.91 -26.77
N ALA A 424 0.02 7.19 -25.91
CA ALA A 424 -0.11 8.43 -25.14
C ALA A 424 1.06 8.69 -24.18
N GLN A 425 1.80 9.78 -24.37
CA GLN A 425 2.98 10.11 -23.56
C GLN A 425 2.70 11.19 -22.52
N ILE A 426 1.87 12.17 -22.85
CA ILE A 426 1.71 13.39 -22.07
C ILE A 426 0.26 13.89 -22.08
N PHE A 427 -0.08 14.69 -21.08
CA PHE A 427 -1.28 15.51 -21.05
C PHE A 427 -0.93 16.94 -21.45
N ARG A 428 -1.84 17.62 -22.14
CA ARG A 428 -1.80 19.07 -22.36
C ARG A 428 -3.09 19.65 -21.81
N VAL A 429 -2.98 20.48 -20.77
CA VAL A 429 -4.13 21.02 -20.03
C VAL A 429 -4.36 22.47 -20.43
N HIS A 430 -5.60 22.84 -20.75
CA HIS A 430 -6.01 24.18 -21.09
C HIS A 430 -7.06 24.67 -20.08
N PHE A 431 -6.93 25.92 -19.63
CA PHE A 431 -7.87 26.59 -18.73
C PHE A 431 -8.45 27.82 -19.42
N GLN A 432 -9.79 27.96 -19.41
CA GLN A 432 -10.51 29.09 -20.02
C GLN A 432 -11.67 29.54 -19.14
N GLY A 433 -11.89 30.85 -19.00
CA GLY A 433 -12.99 31.37 -18.19
C GLY A 433 -12.96 32.89 -18.08
N ALA A 434 -13.95 33.49 -17.40
CA ALA A 434 -14.07 34.94 -17.28
C ALA A 434 -12.84 35.60 -16.61
N GLU A 435 -12.20 34.91 -15.67
CA GLU A 435 -10.97 35.34 -15.00
C GLU A 435 -9.68 34.75 -15.61
N ILE A 436 -9.80 33.91 -16.64
CA ILE A 436 -8.67 33.22 -17.29
C ILE A 436 -8.66 33.61 -18.77
N SER A 437 -8.26 34.86 -19.03
CA SER A 437 -8.17 35.45 -20.36
C SER A 437 -6.81 36.15 -20.58
N PRO A 438 -6.08 35.84 -21.67
CA PRO A 438 -6.33 34.74 -22.60
C PRO A 438 -6.19 33.38 -21.91
N GLU A 439 -6.75 32.35 -22.57
CA GLU A 439 -6.60 30.92 -22.26
C GLU A 439 -5.18 30.54 -21.83
N LYS A 440 -5.06 29.62 -20.86
CA LYS A 440 -3.78 29.15 -20.32
C LYS A 440 -3.56 27.67 -20.59
N THR A 441 -2.60 27.37 -21.45
CA THR A 441 -2.12 26.00 -21.69
C THR A 441 -0.93 25.68 -20.77
N VAL A 442 -0.93 24.49 -20.15
CA VAL A 442 0.14 23.96 -19.30
C VAL A 442 0.44 22.51 -19.69
N MET A 443 1.72 22.15 -19.70
CA MET A 443 2.19 20.80 -20.02
C MET A 443 3.03 20.16 -18.90
N SER A 444 3.26 20.86 -17.77
CA SER A 444 3.96 20.31 -16.60
C SER A 444 3.10 19.36 -15.75
N PHE A 445 1.79 19.31 -16.00
CA PHE A 445 0.89 18.36 -15.33
C PHE A 445 1.20 16.95 -15.82
N THR A 446 1.97 16.23 -15.01
CA THR A 446 2.49 14.89 -15.36
C THR A 446 1.40 13.82 -15.21
N LYS A 447 0.42 14.06 -14.35
CA LYS A 447 -0.60 13.08 -13.96
C LYS A 447 -1.99 13.71 -13.96
N PHE A 448 -2.92 13.01 -14.59
CA PHE A 448 -4.36 13.27 -14.65
C PHE A 448 -5.09 11.95 -14.39
N ALA A 449 -6.24 12.02 -13.71
CA ALA A 449 -7.27 10.97 -13.75
C ALA A 449 -8.63 11.51 -13.27
N PRO A 450 -9.76 10.98 -13.78
CA PRO A 450 -11.09 11.24 -13.24
C PRO A 450 -11.30 10.56 -11.88
N ILE A 451 -12.15 11.16 -11.05
CA ILE A 451 -12.50 10.69 -9.70
C ILE A 451 -13.97 10.27 -9.68
N SER A 452 -14.20 9.02 -9.26
CA SER A 452 -15.53 8.45 -9.02
C SER A 452 -15.89 8.36 -7.54
N ASN A 453 -14.90 8.38 -6.64
CA ASN A 453 -15.07 8.40 -5.18
C ASN A 453 -13.78 8.97 -4.53
N GLU A 454 -13.92 9.73 -3.45
CA GLU A 454 -12.81 10.42 -2.76
C GLU A 454 -12.08 9.54 -1.73
N GLU A 455 -12.73 8.50 -1.20
CA GLU A 455 -12.19 7.64 -0.14
C GLU A 455 -11.21 6.57 -0.65
N LEU A 456 -11.33 6.15 -1.91
CA LEU A 456 -10.59 5.00 -2.48
C LEU A 456 -9.44 5.42 -3.42
N GLN A 457 -8.55 6.31 -2.96
CA GLN A 457 -7.46 6.89 -3.77
C GLN A 457 -6.47 5.90 -4.41
N PHE A 458 -6.51 4.61 -4.03
CA PHE A 458 -5.65 3.54 -4.58
C PHE A 458 -6.37 2.53 -5.49
N LEU A 459 -7.71 2.54 -5.56
CA LEU A 459 -8.49 1.60 -6.38
C LEU A 459 -9.66 2.29 -7.08
N VAL A 460 -9.72 2.13 -8.41
CA VAL A 460 -10.82 2.58 -9.27
C VAL A 460 -10.97 4.12 -9.38
N SER A 461 -9.98 4.80 -9.97
CA SER A 461 -10.24 6.07 -10.68
C SER A 461 -11.25 5.82 -11.80
N GLY A 462 -12.26 6.66 -11.98
CA GLY A 462 -13.34 6.42 -12.95
C GLY A 462 -14.15 7.66 -13.22
N ALA A 463 -14.83 7.69 -14.37
CA ALA A 463 -15.88 8.66 -14.67
C ALA A 463 -17.18 7.86 -14.92
N PRO A 464 -18.04 7.66 -13.90
CA PRO A 464 -19.41 7.23 -14.18
C PRO A 464 -20.05 8.29 -15.09
N PHE A 465 -20.77 7.86 -16.12
CA PHE A 465 -21.43 8.78 -17.04
C PHE A 465 -22.58 9.49 -16.29
N GLY A 466 -22.32 10.70 -15.80
CA GLY A 466 -23.08 11.31 -14.71
C GLY A 466 -22.93 12.83 -14.61
N LYS A 467 -23.70 13.44 -13.71
CA LYS A 467 -24.02 14.89 -13.73
C LYS A 467 -23.00 15.82 -13.06
N GLU A 468 -22.06 15.29 -12.30
CA GLU A 468 -21.02 16.08 -11.62
C GLU A 468 -19.64 15.42 -11.76
N PRO A 469 -19.01 15.51 -12.94
CA PRO A 469 -17.67 14.98 -13.14
C PRO A 469 -16.63 15.62 -12.20
N LYS A 470 -15.89 14.77 -11.48
CA LYS A 470 -14.70 15.14 -10.70
C LYS A 470 -13.43 14.59 -11.33
N PHE A 471 -12.29 15.27 -11.17
CA PHE A 471 -10.97 14.80 -11.60
C PHE A 471 -9.85 15.44 -10.78
N TYR A 472 -8.62 14.95 -10.92
CA TYR A 472 -7.43 15.62 -10.38
C TYR A 472 -6.29 15.77 -11.37
N LEU A 473 -5.42 16.73 -11.07
CA LEU A 473 -4.13 16.95 -11.72
C LEU A 473 -3.01 16.92 -10.65
N GLU A 474 -1.82 16.41 -11.00
CA GLU A 474 -0.57 16.57 -10.22
C GLU A 474 0.58 17.10 -11.10
N SER A 475 1.43 17.93 -10.52
CA SER A 475 2.68 18.40 -11.14
C SER A 475 3.85 18.45 -10.14
N LEU A 476 5.03 18.84 -10.63
CA LEU A 476 6.15 19.27 -9.80
C LEU A 476 6.03 20.79 -9.57
N PRO A 477 5.77 21.25 -8.34
CA PRO A 477 5.39 22.63 -8.11
C PRO A 477 6.58 23.57 -8.29
N SER A 478 6.38 24.63 -9.07
CA SER A 478 7.49 25.39 -9.69
C SER A 478 7.15 26.84 -10.04
N LYS A 479 8.18 27.69 -10.21
CA LYS A 479 7.99 29.11 -10.55
C LYS A 479 7.22 29.31 -11.85
N ASP A 480 7.37 28.36 -12.78
CA ASP A 480 6.75 28.36 -14.11
C ASP A 480 5.21 28.36 -14.02
N ASN A 481 4.65 27.82 -12.94
CA ASN A 481 3.21 27.74 -12.66
C ASN A 481 2.68 28.89 -11.78
N ALA A 482 3.40 30.01 -11.65
CA ALA A 482 2.99 31.19 -10.84
C ALA A 482 1.53 31.64 -11.07
N TRP A 483 1.07 31.64 -12.32
CA TRP A 483 -0.28 32.06 -12.69
C TRP A 483 -1.35 31.11 -12.11
N TYR A 484 -1.05 29.81 -12.09
CA TYR A 484 -1.93 28.76 -11.59
C TYR A 484 -2.04 28.85 -10.06
N TYR A 485 -0.93 29.12 -9.38
CA TYR A 485 -0.94 29.34 -7.93
C TYR A 485 -1.70 30.60 -7.50
N ASN A 486 -1.67 31.67 -8.29
CA ASN A 486 -2.53 32.85 -8.08
C ASN A 486 -4.03 32.47 -8.20
N LEU A 487 -4.39 31.60 -9.17
CA LEU A 487 -5.76 31.07 -9.24
C LEU A 487 -6.12 30.22 -8.02
N MET A 488 -5.24 29.30 -7.61
CA MET A 488 -5.44 28.46 -6.41
C MET A 488 -5.54 29.30 -5.13
N SER A 489 -4.78 30.38 -4.99
CA SER A 489 -4.77 31.21 -3.78
C SER A 489 -6.13 31.86 -3.49
N LYS A 490 -6.95 32.11 -4.52
CA LYS A 490 -8.31 32.64 -4.38
C LYS A 490 -9.33 31.62 -3.85
N TYR A 491 -9.07 30.31 -4.02
CA TYR A 491 -9.90 29.23 -3.46
C TYR A 491 -9.47 28.83 -2.04
N ILE A 492 -8.17 28.94 -1.75
CA ILE A 492 -7.58 28.50 -0.47
C ILE A 492 -7.72 29.57 0.63
N ASN A 493 -7.52 30.84 0.29
CA ASN A 493 -7.65 31.94 1.25
C ASN A 493 -9.11 32.42 1.36
N ALA A 494 -9.48 32.97 2.52
CA ALA A 494 -10.76 33.65 2.69
C ALA A 494 -10.84 34.90 1.78
N GLY A 495 -11.80 34.91 0.85
CA GLY A 495 -11.94 35.94 -0.18
C GLY A 495 -13.11 35.65 -1.13
N GLN A 496 -13.23 36.41 -2.21
CA GLN A 496 -14.24 36.13 -3.23
C GLN A 496 -13.84 34.87 -4.01
N ILE A 497 -14.65 33.81 -3.91
CA ILE A 497 -14.51 32.58 -4.70
C ILE A 497 -14.52 32.97 -6.19
N PRO A 498 -13.53 32.52 -7.00
CA PRO A 498 -13.48 32.83 -8.42
C PRO A 498 -14.70 32.31 -9.18
N ASN A 499 -15.02 32.99 -10.28
CA ASN A 499 -15.98 32.49 -11.24
C ASN A 499 -15.50 31.13 -11.79
N PRO A 500 -16.39 30.13 -11.95
CA PRO A 500 -16.05 28.86 -12.57
C PRO A 500 -15.43 29.01 -13.96
N PHE A 501 -14.67 28.00 -14.35
CA PHE A 501 -13.92 27.94 -15.61
C PHE A 501 -13.96 26.54 -16.22
N ASP A 502 -13.70 26.43 -17.51
CA ASP A 502 -13.57 25.12 -18.16
C ASP A 502 -12.11 24.64 -18.10
N VAL A 503 -11.92 23.33 -18.03
CA VAL A 503 -10.61 22.65 -18.11
C VAL A 503 -10.65 21.61 -19.21
N ILE A 504 -9.76 21.73 -20.20
CA ILE A 504 -9.63 20.78 -21.31
C ILE A 504 -8.32 20.01 -21.15
N VAL A 505 -8.39 18.68 -21.11
CA VAL A 505 -7.23 17.79 -21.00
C VAL A 505 -7.09 17.00 -22.30
N ASP A 506 -6.16 17.41 -23.15
CA ASP A 506 -5.77 16.66 -24.35
C ASP A 506 -4.81 15.52 -23.99
N VAL A 507 -5.04 14.35 -24.58
CA VAL A 507 -4.15 13.18 -24.49
C VAL A 507 -3.33 13.09 -25.76
N LEU A 508 -2.01 13.27 -25.65
CA LEU A 508 -1.09 13.33 -26.79
C LEU A 508 -0.16 12.12 -26.83
N VAL A 509 0.01 11.53 -28.01
CA VAL A 509 1.00 10.48 -28.27
C VAL A 509 2.39 11.06 -28.57
N GLY A 510 3.42 10.22 -28.64
CA GLY A 510 4.81 10.69 -28.71
C GLY A 510 5.21 11.49 -29.95
N ASP A 511 4.42 11.50 -31.03
CA ASP A 511 4.62 12.42 -32.18
C ASP A 511 3.83 13.74 -32.08
N GLY A 512 3.18 14.00 -30.94
CA GLY A 512 2.35 15.19 -30.72
C GLY A 512 0.93 15.08 -31.27
N THR A 513 0.55 13.98 -31.93
CA THR A 513 -0.84 13.73 -32.33
C THR A 513 -1.73 13.64 -31.09
N GLN A 514 -2.77 14.48 -31.05
CA GLN A 514 -3.85 14.38 -30.09
C GLN A 514 -4.76 13.22 -30.49
N ILE A 515 -5.05 12.30 -29.56
CA ILE A 515 -5.95 11.15 -29.79
C ILE A 515 -7.25 11.20 -28.98
N GLN A 516 -7.30 12.01 -27.92
CA GLN A 516 -8.49 12.24 -27.09
C GLN A 516 -8.43 13.67 -26.51
N SER A 517 -9.60 14.20 -26.13
CA SER A 517 -9.72 15.46 -25.39
C SER A 517 -10.90 15.38 -24.42
N TRP A 518 -10.62 15.64 -23.14
CA TRP A 518 -11.60 15.67 -22.07
C TRP A 518 -11.87 17.12 -21.68
N LYS A 519 -13.01 17.68 -22.09
CA LYS A 519 -13.43 19.05 -21.77
C LYS A 519 -14.43 19.01 -20.61
N TYR A 520 -13.95 19.40 -19.43
CA TYR A 520 -14.78 19.63 -18.25
C TYR A 520 -15.23 21.09 -18.23
N THR A 521 -16.52 21.35 -17.98
CA THR A 521 -17.10 22.70 -18.05
C THR A 521 -17.71 23.15 -16.73
N ASP A 522 -17.64 24.45 -16.44
CA ASP A 522 -18.17 25.04 -15.20
C ASP A 522 -17.54 24.39 -13.95
N CYS A 523 -16.20 24.37 -13.90
CA CYS A 523 -15.40 23.75 -12.84
C CYS A 523 -15.11 24.67 -11.65
N GLN A 524 -15.04 24.05 -10.47
CA GLN A 524 -14.59 24.64 -9.20
C GLN A 524 -13.51 23.73 -8.57
N VAL A 525 -12.65 24.31 -7.72
CA VAL A 525 -11.61 23.56 -6.98
C VAL A 525 -12.19 23.01 -5.67
N LEU A 526 -12.02 21.71 -5.44
CA LEU A 526 -12.41 21.01 -4.21
C LEU A 526 -11.27 20.91 -3.19
N GLU A 527 -10.05 20.66 -3.67
CA GLU A 527 -8.87 20.48 -2.83
C GLU A 527 -7.66 21.00 -3.59
N TYR A 528 -6.77 21.71 -2.88
CA TYR A 528 -5.38 21.87 -3.28
C TYR A 528 -4.50 21.41 -2.11
N LYS A 529 -3.49 20.58 -2.39
CA LYS A 529 -2.44 20.27 -1.42
C LYS A 529 -1.07 20.15 -2.09
N THR A 530 -0.04 20.59 -1.37
CA THR A 530 1.37 20.30 -1.68
C THR A 530 1.86 19.25 -0.69
N TYR A 531 2.52 18.20 -1.17
CA TYR A 531 2.98 17.09 -0.33
C TYR A 531 4.35 16.55 -0.77
N LEU A 532 5.04 15.88 0.15
CA LEU A 532 6.27 15.14 -0.17
C LEU A 532 5.91 13.71 -0.59
N GLU A 533 6.28 13.36 -1.83
CA GLU A 533 6.19 12.02 -2.39
C GLU A 533 7.47 11.24 -2.05
N ASP A 534 7.43 10.55 -0.91
CA ASP A 534 8.55 9.83 -0.28
C ASP A 534 8.44 8.30 -0.38
N SER A 535 7.49 7.72 -1.12
CA SER A 535 7.41 6.27 -1.27
C SER A 535 8.51 5.72 -2.17
N LEU A 536 9.05 4.55 -1.84
CA LEU A 536 9.96 3.79 -2.70
C LEU A 536 9.21 2.93 -3.74
N LEU A 537 7.88 2.87 -3.66
CA LEU A 537 7.00 2.12 -4.57
C LEU A 537 6.42 2.98 -5.71
N ILE A 538 6.70 4.29 -5.73
CA ILE A 538 6.17 5.24 -6.72
C ILE A 538 7.32 5.80 -7.54
N LYS A 539 7.24 5.66 -8.87
CA LYS A 539 8.18 6.28 -9.80
C LYS A 539 7.98 7.79 -9.74
N LYS A 540 9.08 8.49 -9.55
CA LYS A 540 9.14 9.94 -9.43
C LYS A 540 8.96 10.55 -10.81
N PHE A 541 8.22 11.66 -10.92
CA PHE A 541 8.01 12.35 -12.19
C PHE A 541 9.36 12.74 -12.79
N THR A 542 10.30 13.18 -11.95
CA THR A 542 11.72 13.43 -12.26
C THR A 542 12.50 12.24 -12.86
N ASN A 543 11.93 11.03 -12.90
CA ASN A 543 12.55 9.74 -13.23
C ASN A 543 13.78 9.33 -12.39
N LYS A 544 14.41 10.25 -11.66
CA LYS A 544 15.40 9.98 -10.60
C LYS A 544 14.82 9.11 -9.48
N PHE A 545 15.68 8.59 -8.61
CA PHE A 545 15.25 7.93 -7.36
C PHE A 545 15.55 8.81 -6.14
N GLU A 546 14.83 9.92 -6.05
CA GLU A 546 14.89 10.88 -4.95
C GLU A 546 13.48 11.13 -4.36
N LYS A 547 13.40 11.77 -3.20
CA LYS A 547 12.13 12.30 -2.69
C LYS A 547 11.80 13.59 -3.45
N GLU A 548 10.57 13.74 -3.94
CA GLU A 548 10.14 14.94 -4.69
C GLU A 548 8.89 15.55 -4.04
N PHE A 549 8.77 16.88 -4.10
CA PHE A 549 7.51 17.54 -3.76
C PHE A 549 6.56 17.49 -4.96
N ARG A 550 5.27 17.28 -4.70
CA ARG A 550 4.20 17.32 -5.70
C ARG A 550 3.10 18.26 -5.23
N ASP A 551 2.41 18.88 -6.17
CA ASP A 551 1.08 19.43 -5.92
C ASP A 551 0.00 18.47 -6.44
N ARG A 552 -1.18 18.49 -5.80
CA ARG A 552 -2.41 17.89 -6.32
C ARG A 552 -3.52 18.92 -6.23
N THR A 553 -4.32 19.02 -7.28
CA THR A 553 -5.57 19.78 -7.28
C THR A 553 -6.72 18.87 -7.71
N ILE A 554 -7.80 18.86 -6.93
CA ILE A 554 -9.06 18.18 -7.24
C ILE A 554 -10.08 19.21 -7.73
N PHE A 555 -10.80 18.87 -8.79
CA PHE A 555 -11.86 19.69 -9.39
C PHE A 555 -13.21 18.95 -9.37
N GLN A 556 -14.30 19.72 -9.29
CA GLN A 556 -15.68 19.29 -9.52
C GLN A 556 -16.29 20.23 -10.55
N CYS A 557 -16.99 19.68 -11.55
CA CYS A 557 -17.53 20.47 -12.66
C CYS A 557 -18.98 20.05 -12.97
N VAL A 558 -19.74 20.90 -13.65
CA VAL A 558 -21.16 20.63 -13.98
C VAL A 558 -21.32 19.87 -15.30
N GLY A 559 -20.32 19.89 -16.19
CA GLY A 559 -20.37 19.20 -17.48
C GLY A 559 -19.07 18.52 -17.89
N LEU A 560 -19.20 17.53 -18.77
CA LEU A 560 -18.12 16.82 -19.45
C LEU A 560 -18.50 16.61 -20.92
N GLU A 561 -17.55 16.91 -21.81
CA GLU A 561 -17.57 16.64 -23.24
C GLU A 561 -16.29 15.89 -23.61
N PHE A 562 -16.39 14.89 -24.48
CA PHE A 562 -15.25 14.06 -24.90
C PHE A 562 -15.12 14.08 -26.43
N ASP A 563 -14.02 14.65 -26.92
CA ASP A 563 -13.68 14.66 -28.34
C ASP A 563 -12.65 13.56 -28.65
N SER A 564 -12.96 12.76 -29.66
CA SER A 564 -12.20 11.60 -30.13
C SER A 564 -11.55 11.82 -31.50
N ALA A 565 -11.84 12.93 -32.18
CA ALA A 565 -11.27 13.23 -33.48
C ALA A 565 -9.78 13.54 -33.35
N PRO A 566 -8.86 12.74 -33.95
CA PRO A 566 -7.44 12.95 -33.74
C PRO A 566 -6.95 14.20 -34.47
N LYS A 567 -6.28 15.09 -33.73
CA LYS A 567 -5.78 16.36 -34.26
C LYS A 567 -4.27 16.28 -34.42
N GLN A 568 -3.82 16.36 -35.67
CA GLN A 568 -2.40 16.49 -36.00
C GLN A 568 -1.85 17.80 -35.42
N PRO A 569 -0.62 17.80 -34.86
CA PRO A 569 0.00 19.01 -34.36
C PRO A 569 0.33 19.95 -35.53
N LYS A 570 0.30 21.27 -35.28
CA LYS A 570 0.64 22.27 -36.30
C LYS A 570 2.12 22.21 -36.71
N ASP A 571 2.97 21.80 -35.77
CA ASP A 571 4.40 21.58 -35.95
C ASP A 571 4.74 20.18 -35.42
N ILE A 572 5.45 19.37 -36.23
CA ILE A 572 5.85 18.02 -35.83
C ILE A 572 7.06 18.12 -34.86
N PRO A 573 7.01 17.47 -33.67
CA PRO A 573 8.14 17.44 -32.74
C PRO A 573 9.44 16.92 -33.36
N GLN A 574 10.55 17.59 -33.09
CA GLN A 574 11.89 17.18 -33.57
C GLN A 574 12.44 15.91 -32.88
N LYS A 575 11.81 15.52 -31.76
CA LYS A 575 12.11 14.36 -30.91
C LYS A 575 10.77 13.80 -30.43
N THR A 576 10.66 12.48 -30.26
CA THR A 576 9.51 11.86 -29.58
C THR A 576 9.31 12.51 -28.22
N LEU A 577 8.10 13.02 -27.97
CA LEU A 577 7.72 13.65 -26.71
C LEU A 577 7.68 12.60 -25.59
N ASP A 578 8.17 12.97 -24.42
CA ASP A 578 8.06 12.20 -23.18
C ASP A 578 7.69 13.16 -22.03
N HIS A 579 7.06 12.66 -20.97
CA HIS A 579 6.66 13.47 -19.81
C HIS A 579 7.84 14.21 -19.16
N VAL A 580 9.04 13.62 -19.21
CA VAL A 580 10.28 14.26 -18.74
C VAL A 580 10.71 15.50 -19.51
N ASP A 581 10.25 15.69 -20.76
CA ASP A 581 10.59 16.88 -21.55
C ASP A 581 9.87 18.15 -21.04
N PHE A 582 8.86 17.99 -20.18
CA PHE A 582 8.02 19.08 -19.64
C PHE A 582 8.22 19.31 -18.14
N ILE A 583 9.29 18.75 -17.56
CA ILE A 583 9.60 18.86 -16.14
C ILE A 583 10.28 20.21 -15.84
N PRO A 584 9.76 20.98 -14.86
CA PRO A 584 10.41 22.21 -14.41
C PRO A 584 11.84 21.97 -13.92
N SER A 585 12.72 22.92 -14.20
CA SER A 585 14.14 22.84 -13.80
C SER A 585 14.30 22.75 -12.28
N GLU A 586 15.44 22.21 -11.82
CA GLU A 586 15.73 22.09 -10.38
C GLU A 586 15.88 23.47 -9.69
N GLU A 587 16.21 24.50 -10.47
CA GLU A 587 16.18 25.91 -10.04
C GLU A 587 14.77 26.51 -10.00
N SER A 588 13.80 25.97 -10.75
CA SER A 588 12.41 26.45 -10.80
C SER A 588 11.47 25.73 -9.83
N ARG A 589 11.66 24.42 -9.61
CA ARG A 589 10.81 23.58 -8.76
C ARG A 589 11.13 23.69 -7.27
N ILE A 590 10.16 23.39 -6.41
CA ILE A 590 10.38 23.20 -4.97
C ILE A 590 11.33 22.02 -4.76
N THR A 591 12.40 22.24 -3.99
CA THR A 591 13.38 21.21 -3.60
C THR A 591 13.46 21.04 -2.07
N ARG A 592 12.99 22.02 -1.28
CA ARG A 592 12.98 21.95 0.18
C ARG A 592 11.81 22.68 0.83
N MET A 593 11.60 22.39 2.10
CA MET A 593 10.70 23.11 3.00
C MET A 593 11.49 23.61 4.22
N ILE A 594 11.16 24.79 4.73
CA ILE A 594 11.63 25.36 5.99
C ILE A 594 10.39 25.65 6.85
N THR A 595 10.45 25.31 8.14
CA THR A 595 9.38 25.68 9.09
C THR A 595 9.86 26.79 10.00
N THR A 596 8.99 27.76 10.29
CA THR A 596 9.21 28.76 11.35
C THR A 596 8.08 28.68 12.36
N LEU A 597 8.41 28.67 13.65
CA LEU A 597 7.46 28.85 14.75
C LEU A 597 7.70 30.24 15.37
N SER A 598 6.63 31.00 15.63
CA SER A 598 6.71 32.32 16.26
C SER A 598 5.62 32.51 17.32
N ASP A 599 5.71 33.62 18.04
CA ASP A 599 4.70 34.09 18.99
C ASP A 599 4.49 33.13 20.19
N GLY A 600 3.41 33.34 20.95
CA GLY A 600 3.19 32.66 22.23
C GLY A 600 4.35 32.90 23.21
N GLU A 601 4.90 31.82 23.79
CA GLU A 601 6.00 31.89 24.76
C GLU A 601 7.41 31.98 24.10
N LEU A 602 7.52 32.10 22.78
CA LEU A 602 8.79 32.22 22.06
C LEU A 602 9.36 33.65 22.13
N LYS A 603 10.61 33.78 22.57
CA LYS A 603 11.30 35.09 22.66
C LYS A 603 11.72 35.67 21.30
N GLU A 604 12.06 34.78 20.38
CA GLU A 604 12.44 35.05 18.99
C GLU A 604 11.89 33.90 18.13
N PRO A 605 11.51 34.14 16.85
CA PRO A 605 11.05 33.07 15.97
C PRO A 605 12.11 31.99 15.77
N ILE A 606 11.72 30.72 15.89
CA ILE A 606 12.62 29.57 15.73
C ILE A 606 12.43 28.93 14.35
N VAL A 607 13.54 28.75 13.64
CA VAL A 607 13.56 28.11 12.32
C VAL A 607 13.99 26.66 12.46
N ILE A 608 13.09 25.73 12.12
CA ILE A 608 13.29 24.29 12.21
C ILE A 608 13.50 23.74 10.80
N ASN A 609 14.66 23.12 10.56
CA ASN A 609 15.02 22.55 9.26
C ASN A 609 14.73 21.04 9.17
N THR A 610 14.32 20.43 10.29
CA THR A 610 14.23 18.97 10.47
C THR A 610 12.83 18.41 10.27
N ILE A 611 11.88 19.26 9.85
CA ILE A 611 10.52 18.82 9.50
C ILE A 611 10.55 18.19 8.11
N GLY A 612 10.48 16.85 8.12
CA GLY A 612 10.61 16.03 6.93
C GLY A 612 9.32 15.94 6.12
N LYS A 613 8.15 16.01 6.78
CA LYS A 613 6.83 15.97 6.14
C LYS A 613 5.84 16.86 6.88
N PHE A 614 5.04 17.59 6.11
CA PHE A 614 3.86 18.34 6.55
C PHE A 614 2.63 17.74 5.87
N THR A 615 1.55 17.60 6.61
CA THR A 615 0.26 17.11 6.11
C THR A 615 -0.85 18.03 6.62
N PRO A 616 -1.46 18.87 5.76
CA PRO A 616 -2.64 19.64 6.13
C PRO A 616 -3.85 18.69 6.23
N LYS A 617 -4.63 18.80 7.30
CA LYS A 617 -5.98 18.24 7.34
C LYS A 617 -6.91 19.27 6.69
N ILE A 618 -7.73 18.82 5.73
CA ILE A 618 -8.62 19.68 4.96
C ILE A 618 -10.06 19.28 5.29
N GLU A 619 -10.83 20.23 5.82
CA GLU A 619 -12.26 20.10 6.08
C GLU A 619 -13.03 20.96 5.05
N GLN A 620 -13.97 20.34 4.34
CA GLN A 620 -14.89 21.03 3.43
C GLN A 620 -16.18 21.41 4.16
N ARG A 621 -16.82 22.50 3.72
CA ARG A 621 -18.19 22.86 4.10
C ARG A 621 -19.05 22.98 2.84
N HIS A 622 -20.09 22.16 2.76
CA HIS A 622 -21.08 22.25 1.69
C HIS A 622 -22.27 23.11 2.14
N GLN A 623 -22.64 24.12 1.34
CA GLN A 623 -23.97 24.71 1.34
C GLN A 623 -24.80 24.07 0.23
N THR A 624 -25.85 23.36 0.62
CA THR A 624 -26.80 22.71 -0.29
C THR A 624 -27.80 23.75 -0.82
N GLN A 625 -27.60 24.29 -2.02
CA GLN A 625 -28.57 25.19 -2.65
C GLN A 625 -29.37 24.46 -3.73
N ALA A 626 -30.64 24.18 -3.42
CA ALA A 626 -31.59 23.58 -4.36
C ALA A 626 -32.15 24.65 -5.30
N HIS A 627 -31.76 24.58 -6.58
CA HIS A 627 -32.36 25.41 -7.62
C HIS A 627 -33.45 24.61 -8.36
N LEU A 628 -34.64 25.21 -8.48
CA LEU A 628 -35.73 24.67 -9.30
C LEU A 628 -35.52 25.11 -10.75
N VAL A 629 -35.02 24.21 -11.59
CA VAL A 629 -34.86 24.48 -13.04
C VAL A 629 -36.24 24.65 -13.65
N LYS A 630 -36.59 25.89 -14.04
CA LYS A 630 -37.90 26.19 -14.63
C LYS A 630 -38.06 25.55 -16.01
N LEU A 631 -39.29 25.13 -16.28
CA LEU A 631 -39.72 24.41 -17.48
C LEU A 631 -39.17 25.06 -18.77
N SER A 632 -38.26 24.38 -19.45
CA SER A 632 -37.91 24.68 -20.83
C SER A 632 -38.71 23.78 -21.78
N VAL A 633 -39.20 24.36 -22.87
CA VAL A 633 -39.99 23.67 -23.89
C VAL A 633 -39.38 24.00 -25.25
N ALA A 634 -38.58 23.08 -25.77
CA ALA A 634 -38.02 23.20 -27.11
C ALA A 634 -38.91 22.44 -28.11
N ILE A 635 -39.51 23.16 -29.06
CA ILE A 635 -40.29 22.59 -30.15
C ILE A 635 -39.38 22.50 -31.37
N ILE A 636 -39.03 21.29 -31.79
CA ILE A 636 -38.20 21.04 -32.97
C ILE A 636 -39.11 20.60 -34.13
N PRO A 637 -39.26 21.41 -35.20
CA PRO A 637 -39.91 20.98 -36.43
C PRO A 637 -38.93 20.13 -37.27
N ASN A 638 -39.39 18.95 -37.72
CA ASN A 638 -38.59 18.06 -38.57
C ASN A 638 -38.68 18.48 -40.05
N GLU A 639 -37.88 19.46 -40.47
CA GLU A 639 -37.65 19.75 -41.90
C GLU A 639 -36.15 19.78 -42.27
N THR A 640 -35.86 19.51 -43.54
CA THR A 640 -34.50 19.44 -44.10
C THR A 640 -34.01 20.82 -44.57
N PRO A 641 -32.69 21.06 -44.63
CA PRO A 641 -32.17 22.43 -44.64
C PRO A 641 -32.38 23.17 -45.97
N SER A 642 -32.88 24.40 -45.87
CA SER A 642 -32.75 25.42 -46.92
C SER A 642 -32.42 26.80 -46.29
N SER A 643 -31.86 27.71 -47.09
CA SER A 643 -31.09 28.87 -46.61
C SER A 643 -31.92 30.10 -46.25
N GLY A 644 -31.66 30.74 -45.10
CA GLY A 644 -32.23 32.03 -44.72
C GLY A 644 -31.48 32.76 -43.59
N SER A 645 -31.45 34.10 -43.64
CA SER A 645 -30.76 34.98 -42.67
C SER A 645 -31.48 35.07 -41.32
N ALA A 646 -30.74 35.43 -40.26
CA ALA A 646 -31.26 35.67 -38.91
C ALA A 646 -31.84 37.09 -38.70
N THR A 647 -32.70 37.23 -37.69
CA THR A 647 -33.11 38.48 -37.02
C THR A 647 -33.46 38.20 -35.55
N THR A 648 -33.11 39.12 -34.64
CA THR A 648 -33.37 39.06 -33.18
C THR A 648 -34.66 39.77 -32.77
N TYR A 649 -35.16 39.52 -31.55
CA TYR A 649 -36.09 40.42 -30.83
C TYR A 649 -35.94 40.30 -29.30
N ASP A 650 -36.23 41.39 -28.59
CA ASP A 650 -35.78 41.64 -27.21
C ASP A 650 -36.78 41.30 -26.07
N LYS A 651 -36.27 41.45 -24.84
CA LYS A 651 -36.87 41.12 -23.55
C LYS A 651 -37.24 42.40 -22.77
N PRO A 652 -38.30 42.41 -21.94
CA PRO A 652 -38.48 43.40 -20.87
C PRO A 652 -38.12 42.83 -19.49
N GLU A 653 -37.80 43.71 -18.53
CA GLU A 653 -37.34 43.37 -17.17
C GLU A 653 -38.41 43.67 -16.09
N THR A 654 -38.18 43.17 -14.86
CA THR A 654 -38.98 43.49 -13.66
C THR A 654 -38.09 43.61 -12.42
N CYS A 655 -38.35 44.59 -11.56
CA CYS A 655 -37.45 45.02 -10.47
C CYS A 655 -37.63 44.24 -9.15
N GLY A 656 -36.62 44.31 -8.27
CA GLY A 656 -36.66 43.85 -6.87
C GLY A 656 -37.01 44.96 -5.86
N PRO A 657 -37.13 44.62 -4.56
CA PRO A 657 -37.48 45.57 -3.50
C PRO A 657 -36.30 46.48 -3.11
N GLY A 658 -36.57 47.76 -2.85
CA GLY A 658 -35.57 48.69 -2.30
C GLY A 658 -35.87 50.18 -2.46
N GLU A 659 -36.62 50.58 -3.49
CA GLU A 659 -37.03 51.98 -3.71
C GLU A 659 -38.32 52.04 -4.56
N SER A 660 -38.98 53.21 -4.63
CA SER A 660 -40.18 53.46 -5.45
C SER A 660 -40.25 54.95 -5.81
N PRO A 661 -40.52 55.33 -7.07
CA PRO A 661 -41.90 55.38 -7.57
C PRO A 661 -42.02 55.20 -9.12
N PRO A 662 -43.15 55.52 -9.78
CA PRO A 662 -44.57 55.36 -9.42
C PRO A 662 -45.32 54.47 -10.43
N GLY A 663 -46.19 53.55 -9.97
CA GLY A 663 -47.09 52.83 -10.90
C GLY A 663 -47.83 51.61 -10.34
N CYS A 664 -47.36 51.04 -9.23
CA CYS A 664 -47.97 49.84 -8.64
C CYS A 664 -49.30 50.14 -7.94
N THR A 665 -50.36 49.40 -8.29
CA THR A 665 -51.63 49.39 -7.54
C THR A 665 -51.57 48.42 -6.34
N PRO A 666 -52.25 48.71 -5.22
CA PRO A 666 -52.18 47.91 -4.00
C PRO A 666 -52.94 46.57 -4.09
N CYS A 667 -52.56 45.62 -3.24
CA CYS A 667 -53.21 44.31 -3.13
C CYS A 667 -54.67 44.39 -2.63
N PRO A 668 -55.61 43.63 -3.21
CA PRO A 668 -56.96 43.48 -2.66
C PRO A 668 -57.00 42.72 -1.32
N PRO A 669 -58.01 42.96 -0.46
CA PRO A 669 -58.12 42.30 0.84
C PRO A 669 -58.61 40.85 0.70
N ASN A 670 -57.72 39.88 0.90
CA ASN A 670 -57.93 38.52 1.47
C ASN A 670 -56.73 37.57 1.18
N ASN A 671 -55.49 38.02 1.29
CA ASN A 671 -54.31 37.15 1.19
C ASN A 671 -53.50 37.19 2.50
N PRO A 672 -53.39 36.08 3.28
CA PRO A 672 -52.71 36.07 4.59
C PRO A 672 -51.18 36.22 4.58
N HIS A 673 -50.54 36.37 3.43
CA HIS A 673 -49.07 36.41 3.30
C HIS A 673 -48.50 37.83 3.14
N CYS A 674 -48.92 38.74 4.02
CA CYS A 674 -48.21 39.98 4.33
C CYS A 674 -48.02 40.00 5.85
N SER A 675 -46.78 40.22 6.30
CA SER A 675 -46.28 39.93 7.64
C SER A 675 -46.46 41.10 8.63
N ASP A 676 -46.24 40.79 9.92
CA ASP A 676 -45.64 41.69 10.91
C ASP A 676 -44.83 40.84 11.93
N ASP A 677 -43.88 41.46 12.62
CA ASP A 677 -42.86 40.83 13.50
C ASP A 677 -43.24 40.89 15.01
N GLY A 678 -42.44 40.26 15.89
CA GLY A 678 -42.33 40.67 17.31
C GLY A 678 -42.20 39.58 18.41
N ASP A 679 -40.98 39.44 18.93
CA ASP A 679 -40.55 39.46 20.36
C ASP A 679 -41.18 38.60 21.50
N ASP A 680 -40.25 37.99 22.28
CA ASP A 680 -40.16 37.81 23.75
C ASP A 680 -41.01 36.82 24.63
N GLU A 681 -40.36 36.44 25.74
CA GLU A 681 -40.79 35.84 27.05
C GLU A 681 -41.30 34.36 27.19
N ASP A 682 -40.41 33.53 27.77
CA ASP A 682 -40.50 32.72 29.02
C ASP A 682 -41.48 31.52 29.29
N ASP A 683 -40.94 30.62 30.13
CA ASP A 683 -41.52 29.67 31.13
C ASP A 683 -42.23 28.31 30.82
N GLU A 684 -41.70 27.30 31.54
CA GLU A 684 -42.26 26.13 32.25
C GLU A 684 -43.15 25.01 31.60
N ASP A 685 -42.71 23.76 31.90
CA ASP A 685 -43.45 22.50 32.22
C ASP A 685 -44.51 21.84 31.29
N GLY A 686 -44.51 20.49 31.26
CA GLY A 686 -45.58 19.67 30.67
C GLY A 686 -45.25 18.17 30.46
N GLU A 687 -45.88 17.27 31.24
CA GLU A 687 -45.63 15.81 31.25
C GLU A 687 -46.55 14.96 30.31
N GLU A 688 -46.03 13.76 29.97
CA GLU A 688 -46.74 12.47 29.73
C GLU A 688 -47.76 12.22 28.59
N GLY A 689 -47.74 10.95 28.09
CA GLY A 689 -48.82 10.25 27.37
C GLY A 689 -48.75 10.26 25.82
N GLY A 690 -48.97 9.17 25.06
CA GLY A 690 -49.13 7.74 25.40
C GLY A 690 -50.44 7.11 24.88
N GLY A 691 -50.42 6.29 23.82
CA GLY A 691 -51.60 5.53 23.37
C GLY A 691 -51.48 4.76 22.04
N ASN A 692 -51.91 3.49 22.02
CA ASN A 692 -51.91 2.56 20.88
C ASN A 692 -53.13 2.70 19.93
N GLY A 693 -52.92 2.37 18.65
CA GLY A 693 -53.57 1.19 18.04
C GLY A 693 -54.73 1.38 17.04
N GLY A 694 -54.90 0.38 16.16
CA GLY A 694 -56.12 0.15 15.37
C GLY A 694 -55.89 -0.09 13.87
N ASP A 695 -56.07 -1.32 13.41
CA ASP A 695 -56.15 -1.73 11.99
C ASP A 695 -57.57 -1.48 11.42
N ASP A 696 -57.72 -1.35 10.09
CA ASP A 696 -58.79 -2.05 9.34
C ASP A 696 -58.54 -2.09 7.81
N GLU A 697 -59.28 -2.95 7.10
CA GLU A 697 -59.12 -3.25 5.66
C GLU A 697 -59.98 -2.40 4.70
N GLY A 698 -59.65 -2.38 3.41
CA GLY A 698 -60.58 -1.97 2.35
C GLY A 698 -59.93 -1.55 1.01
N GLY A 699 -60.46 -2.05 -0.11
CA GLY A 699 -60.09 -1.61 -1.48
C GLY A 699 -61.17 -1.96 -2.50
N GLU A 700 -61.20 -1.26 -3.64
CA GLU A 700 -62.06 -1.59 -4.81
C GLU A 700 -61.51 -0.93 -6.10
N ASP A 701 -62.00 -1.36 -7.26
CA ASP A 701 -61.39 -1.15 -8.59
C ASP A 701 -61.63 0.23 -9.25
N ILE A 702 -60.80 0.54 -10.28
CA ILE A 702 -60.93 1.72 -11.16
C ILE A 702 -61.35 1.28 -12.59
N PRO A 703 -62.40 1.87 -13.20
CA PRO A 703 -62.86 1.50 -14.54
C PRO A 703 -62.19 2.28 -15.69
N GLU A 704 -62.08 1.66 -16.87
CA GLU A 704 -61.58 2.30 -18.11
C GLU A 704 -62.63 3.20 -18.81
N PRO A 705 -62.20 4.31 -19.46
CA PRO A 705 -63.00 5.10 -20.41
C PRO A 705 -62.76 4.70 -21.90
N PRO A 706 -63.73 4.93 -22.81
CA PRO A 706 -63.68 4.41 -24.19
C PRO A 706 -62.97 5.31 -25.23
N GLU A 707 -62.61 4.72 -26.37
CA GLU A 707 -61.93 5.37 -27.51
C GLU A 707 -62.81 6.35 -28.32
N VAL A 708 -62.19 7.38 -28.91
CA VAL A 708 -62.69 8.12 -30.09
C VAL A 708 -61.51 8.48 -31.02
N PRO A 709 -61.54 8.19 -32.33
CA PRO A 709 -60.36 8.34 -33.19
C PRO A 709 -60.28 9.64 -34.01
N GLY A 710 -59.07 10.21 -34.07
CA GLY A 710 -58.42 10.57 -35.35
C GLY A 710 -58.53 12.00 -35.91
N ILE A 711 -57.50 12.82 -35.67
CA ILE A 711 -56.95 13.77 -36.66
C ILE A 711 -55.41 13.69 -36.59
N THR A 712 -54.73 13.56 -37.74
CA THR A 712 -53.26 13.55 -37.82
C THR A 712 -52.68 14.93 -38.07
N SER A 713 -51.67 15.31 -37.29
CA SER A 713 -50.79 16.46 -37.50
C SER A 713 -49.34 15.97 -37.72
N PRO A 714 -48.46 16.74 -38.39
CA PRO A 714 -47.08 16.34 -38.61
C PRO A 714 -46.28 16.21 -37.29
N PRO A 715 -45.33 15.27 -37.18
CA PRO A 715 -44.60 15.02 -35.95
C PRO A 715 -43.52 16.09 -35.69
N PHE A 716 -43.85 17.00 -34.78
CA PHE A 716 -42.88 17.88 -34.10
C PHE A 716 -42.43 17.22 -32.79
N THR A 717 -41.14 17.32 -32.46
CA THR A 717 -40.63 16.81 -31.18
C THR A 717 -40.71 17.94 -30.15
N VAL A 718 -41.49 17.74 -29.08
CA VAL A 718 -41.48 18.63 -27.92
C VAL A 718 -40.54 18.05 -26.87
N LEU A 719 -39.38 18.66 -26.72
CA LEU A 719 -38.49 18.41 -25.59
C LEU A 719 -39.00 19.24 -24.39
N VAL A 720 -39.70 18.56 -23.48
CA VAL A 720 -40.11 19.11 -22.18
C VAL A 720 -39.11 18.63 -21.13
N THR A 721 -38.26 19.53 -20.62
CA THR A 721 -37.44 19.21 -19.45
C THR A 721 -38.33 19.18 -18.22
N MET A 722 -38.51 18.01 -17.60
CA MET A 722 -39.24 17.91 -16.33
C MET A 722 -38.59 18.80 -15.26
N PRO A 723 -39.37 19.52 -14.44
CA PRO A 723 -38.85 20.29 -13.33
C PRO A 723 -38.21 19.32 -12.32
N HIS A 724 -36.92 19.49 -12.09
CA HIS A 724 -36.17 18.76 -11.07
C HIS A 724 -35.40 19.75 -10.22
N LEU A 725 -35.12 19.37 -8.96
CA LEU A 725 -34.13 20.07 -8.16
C LEU A 725 -32.76 19.77 -8.78
N SER A 726 -32.08 20.78 -9.29
CA SER A 726 -30.63 20.76 -9.35
C SER A 726 -30.13 21.17 -7.97
N VAL A 727 -29.71 20.19 -7.17
CA VAL A 727 -28.96 20.46 -5.95
C VAL A 727 -27.56 20.88 -6.39
N ILE A 728 -27.19 22.14 -6.15
CA ILE A 728 -25.82 22.60 -6.34
C ILE A 728 -25.20 22.69 -4.95
N GLN A 729 -24.18 21.89 -4.68
CA GLN A 729 -23.30 22.11 -3.54
C GLN A 729 -22.40 23.31 -3.85
N LYS A 730 -22.58 24.40 -3.10
CA LYS A 730 -21.58 25.48 -3.05
C LYS A 730 -20.60 25.15 -1.93
N ASN A 731 -19.31 25.18 -2.23
CA ASN A 731 -18.27 24.92 -1.24
C ASN A 731 -17.91 26.22 -0.52
N ASP A 732 -18.40 26.37 0.71
CA ASP A 732 -18.18 27.51 1.58
C ASP A 732 -16.80 27.40 2.27
N TYR A 733 -15.76 27.52 1.43
CA TYR A 733 -14.34 27.48 1.75
C TYR A 733 -13.79 26.12 2.23
N VAL A 734 -12.54 25.86 1.85
CA VAL A 734 -11.70 24.85 2.52
C VAL A 734 -11.19 25.43 3.82
N LYS A 735 -11.46 24.74 4.95
CA LYS A 735 -10.76 25.00 6.20
C LYS A 735 -9.66 23.96 6.40
N SER A 736 -8.41 24.37 6.23
CA SER A 736 -7.28 23.68 6.86
C SER A 736 -6.88 24.44 8.11
N THR A 737 -7.57 24.20 9.21
CA THR A 737 -7.20 24.72 10.54
C THR A 737 -6.49 23.67 11.40
N GLU A 738 -6.24 22.47 10.87
CA GLU A 738 -5.53 21.39 11.53
C GLU A 738 -4.44 20.83 10.61
N PHE A 739 -3.31 20.43 11.16
CA PHE A 739 -2.23 19.79 10.40
C PHE A 739 -1.39 18.86 11.30
N THR A 740 -0.61 18.00 10.65
CA THR A 740 0.37 17.13 11.31
C THR A 740 1.75 17.31 10.69
N ILE A 741 2.79 17.34 11.53
CA ILE A 741 4.20 17.27 11.11
C ILE A 741 4.80 15.92 11.50
N LYS A 742 5.66 15.37 10.63
CA LYS A 742 6.52 14.19 10.90
C LYS A 742 7.96 14.58 10.67
N SER A 743 8.84 14.29 11.62
CA SER A 743 10.15 14.92 11.66
C SER A 743 11.21 14.12 12.43
N LEU A 744 12.48 14.47 12.26
CA LEU A 744 13.58 13.88 13.03
C LEU A 744 13.74 14.63 14.36
N PRO A 745 13.85 13.95 15.52
CA PRO A 745 14.15 14.64 16.77
C PRO A 745 15.58 15.18 16.77
N SER A 746 15.76 16.44 17.16
CA SER A 746 17.02 17.17 16.94
C SER A 746 17.25 18.36 17.89
N LYS A 747 18.52 18.82 17.99
CA LYS A 747 18.92 19.91 18.89
C LYS A 747 18.31 21.28 18.53
N ASP A 748 18.03 21.55 17.25
CA ASP A 748 17.35 22.79 16.82
C ASP A 748 15.89 22.88 17.30
N LYS A 749 15.30 21.74 17.70
CA LYS A 749 13.97 21.66 18.31
C LYS A 749 13.95 21.77 19.84
N LEU A 750 15.07 21.98 20.54
CA LEU A 750 15.03 22.09 22.01
C LEU A 750 13.98 23.11 22.52
N PRO A 751 13.83 24.32 21.94
CA PRO A 751 12.77 25.25 22.34
C PRO A 751 11.35 24.78 21.99
N TYR A 752 11.19 23.91 20.98
CA TYR A 752 9.91 23.26 20.67
C TYR A 752 9.59 22.17 21.71
N TYR A 753 10.58 21.41 22.18
CA TYR A 753 10.38 20.44 23.25
C TYR A 753 10.04 21.09 24.60
N ASP A 754 10.52 22.32 24.86
CA ASP A 754 10.03 23.12 26.00
C ASP A 754 8.51 23.40 25.90
N ILE A 755 7.98 23.63 24.70
CA ILE A 755 6.53 23.81 24.47
C ILE A 755 5.78 22.48 24.63
N VAL A 756 6.26 21.40 24.02
CA VAL A 756 5.69 20.03 24.16
C VAL A 756 5.63 19.62 25.63
N SER A 757 6.64 19.96 26.43
CA SER A 757 6.67 19.65 27.87
C SER A 757 5.51 20.26 28.65
N LYS A 758 5.05 21.46 28.28
CA LYS A 758 3.93 22.16 28.93
C LYS A 758 2.58 21.65 28.45
N TYR A 759 2.52 21.06 27.27
CA TYR A 759 1.35 20.33 26.78
C TYR A 759 1.19 18.97 27.49
N ILE A 760 2.28 18.20 27.67
CA ILE A 760 2.22 16.86 28.29
C ILE A 760 2.13 16.93 29.82
N ASN A 761 2.92 17.79 30.49
CA ASN A 761 2.92 17.86 31.94
C ASN A 761 1.73 18.66 32.47
N ALA A 762 0.91 18.06 33.33
CA ALA A 762 -0.22 18.72 33.97
C ALA A 762 0.22 19.99 34.76
N GLY A 763 -0.23 21.17 34.30
CA GLY A 763 0.17 22.45 34.90
C GLY A 763 -0.40 23.67 34.18
N LYS A 764 0.30 24.16 33.15
CA LYS A 764 -0.09 25.32 32.34
C LYS A 764 -0.15 24.92 30.86
N LYS A 765 -1.32 25.06 30.23
CA LYS A 765 -1.47 24.93 28.78
C LYS A 765 -0.48 25.90 28.08
N PRO A 766 0.24 25.49 27.01
CA PRO A 766 1.06 26.41 26.24
C PRO A 766 0.22 27.57 25.68
N GLU A 767 0.84 28.72 25.49
CA GLU A 767 0.21 29.81 24.74
C GLU A 767 0.25 29.46 23.24
N PRO A 768 -0.81 29.76 22.47
CA PRO A 768 -0.85 29.41 21.04
C PRO A 768 0.30 30.05 20.26
N ILE A 769 0.87 29.31 19.31
CA ILE A 769 2.00 29.73 18.47
C ILE A 769 1.58 29.87 17.01
N ASP A 770 2.25 30.74 16.27
CA ASP A 770 2.09 30.84 14.82
C ASP A 770 3.09 29.93 14.10
N VAL A 771 2.68 29.33 12.98
CA VAL A 771 3.44 28.29 12.28
C VAL A 771 3.46 28.54 10.77
N ALA A 772 4.64 28.76 10.21
CA ALA A 772 4.84 28.95 8.77
C ALA A 772 5.63 27.79 8.14
N PHE A 773 5.18 27.32 6.97
CA PHE A 773 5.85 26.34 6.11
C PHE A 773 6.20 26.99 4.78
N ASP A 774 7.43 27.46 4.64
CA ASP A 774 7.97 28.03 3.41
C ASP A 774 8.55 26.90 2.54
N TYR A 775 8.04 26.75 1.33
CA TYR A 775 8.56 25.84 0.32
C TYR A 775 9.44 26.60 -0.67
N LEU A 776 10.69 26.14 -0.83
CA LEU A 776 11.72 26.84 -1.60
C LEU A 776 12.26 25.98 -2.74
N SER A 777 12.62 26.68 -3.81
CA SER A 777 13.46 26.15 -4.89
C SER A 777 14.94 26.17 -4.54
N ALA A 778 15.78 25.52 -5.35
CA ALA A 778 17.22 25.42 -5.12
C ALA A 778 17.92 26.79 -4.98
N ASP A 779 17.40 27.84 -5.61
CA ASP A 779 17.96 29.20 -5.58
C ASP A 779 17.45 30.08 -4.40
N ASN A 780 16.86 29.47 -3.37
CA ASN A 780 16.27 30.11 -2.18
C ASN A 780 15.05 31.00 -2.46
N THR A 781 14.38 30.88 -3.61
CA THR A 781 13.08 31.53 -3.84
C THR A 781 11.95 30.70 -3.24
N ILE A 782 11.15 31.32 -2.37
CA ILE A 782 9.91 30.76 -1.85
C ILE A 782 8.88 30.73 -2.99
N ILE A 783 8.26 29.58 -3.20
CA ILE A 783 7.21 29.34 -4.21
C ILE A 783 5.83 29.28 -3.54
N GLN A 784 5.79 28.81 -2.29
CA GLN A 784 4.58 28.74 -1.47
C GLN A 784 4.93 28.90 0.01
N SER A 785 4.07 29.55 0.78
CA SER A 785 4.19 29.80 2.21
C SER A 785 2.84 29.54 2.87
N TRP A 786 2.67 28.40 3.54
CA TRP A 786 1.47 28.11 4.34
C TRP A 786 1.68 28.72 5.73
N LYS A 787 0.75 29.53 6.22
CA LYS A 787 0.86 30.21 7.52
C LYS A 787 -0.38 29.92 8.34
N TYR A 788 -0.18 29.36 9.52
CA TYR A 788 -1.20 29.02 10.48
C TYR A 788 -1.09 29.92 11.71
N HIS A 789 -2.22 30.37 12.24
CA HIS A 789 -2.29 31.40 13.28
C HIS A 789 -2.96 30.87 14.55
N GLY A 790 -2.33 31.12 15.71
CA GLY A 790 -2.81 30.69 17.02
C GLY A 790 -3.01 29.18 17.11
N CYS A 791 -1.95 28.41 16.88
CA CYS A 791 -1.94 26.95 16.93
C CYS A 791 -1.67 26.39 18.32
N GLU A 792 -2.45 25.38 18.69
CA GLU A 792 -2.29 24.57 19.89
C GLU A 792 -1.90 23.14 19.48
N ILE A 793 -1.03 22.48 20.26
CA ILE A 793 -0.71 21.06 20.08
C ILE A 793 -1.92 20.22 20.53
N THR A 794 -2.32 19.24 19.72
CA THR A 794 -3.43 18.32 20.01
C THR A 794 -3.01 16.87 20.17
N ASP A 795 -1.85 16.47 19.63
CA ASP A 795 -1.23 15.15 19.82
C ASP A 795 0.30 15.25 19.68
N PHE A 796 1.04 14.43 20.41
CA PHE A 796 2.50 14.28 20.28
C PHE A 796 2.90 12.81 20.50
N LYS A 797 3.49 12.19 19.47
CA LYS A 797 3.84 10.76 19.48
C LYS A 797 5.28 10.54 18.99
N ILE A 798 6.01 9.65 19.65
CA ILE A 798 7.38 9.24 19.31
C ILE A 798 7.31 7.84 18.73
N LYS A 799 7.88 7.63 17.54
CA LYS A 799 7.83 6.34 16.84
C LYS A 799 9.17 5.99 16.20
N ARG A 800 9.38 4.69 15.95
CA ARG A 800 10.42 4.20 15.05
C ARG A 800 9.81 4.00 13.66
N ASP A 801 10.42 4.62 12.66
CA ASP A 801 10.09 4.40 11.26
C ASP A 801 11.00 3.30 10.69
N ASP A 802 10.66 2.03 10.95
CA ASP A 802 11.40 0.86 10.48
C ASP A 802 10.91 0.32 9.12
N VAL A 803 10.19 1.13 8.33
CA VAL A 803 9.56 0.71 7.07
C VAL A 803 10.37 1.16 5.85
N LEU A 804 10.98 0.20 5.16
CA LEU A 804 11.76 0.43 3.92
C LEU A 804 10.93 0.89 2.71
N LEU A 805 9.59 0.93 2.82
CA LEU A 805 8.69 1.38 1.74
C LEU A 805 8.75 2.90 1.48
N TYR A 806 9.51 3.66 2.27
CA TYR A 806 9.67 5.11 2.16
C TYR A 806 11.15 5.52 2.26
N PHE A 807 11.49 6.70 1.71
CA PHE A 807 12.79 7.33 1.96
C PHE A 807 12.89 7.72 3.43
N SER A 808 13.98 7.33 4.10
CA SER A 808 14.29 7.80 5.44
C SER A 808 14.43 9.33 5.45
N LEU A 809 13.87 9.99 6.47
CA LEU A 809 14.02 11.44 6.67
C LEU A 809 15.49 11.80 6.89
N SER A 810 16.26 10.87 7.46
CA SER A 810 17.71 10.95 7.63
C SER A 810 18.54 10.83 6.34
N GLY A 811 17.91 10.54 5.20
CA GLY A 811 18.57 10.28 3.92
C GLY A 811 19.51 9.06 3.92
N THR A 812 19.49 8.27 5.00
CA THR A 812 20.42 7.15 5.22
C THR A 812 19.73 5.84 4.82
N PRO A 813 20.12 5.16 3.72
CA PRO A 813 19.41 3.97 3.26
C PRO A 813 19.61 2.79 4.23
N GLY A 814 18.56 1.99 4.40
CA GLY A 814 18.59 0.80 5.28
C GLY A 814 18.69 1.11 6.78
N VAL A 815 18.50 2.36 7.21
CA VAL A 815 18.49 2.78 8.62
C VAL A 815 17.10 3.29 8.99
N ALA A 816 16.57 2.78 10.09
CA ALA A 816 15.28 3.22 10.62
C ALA A 816 15.46 4.52 11.41
N ASP A 817 14.60 5.49 11.17
CA ASP A 817 14.64 6.76 11.86
C ASP A 817 13.83 6.70 13.15
N ILE A 818 14.33 7.36 14.21
CA ILE A 818 13.45 7.81 15.30
C ILE A 818 12.76 9.06 14.77
N VAL A 819 11.43 9.09 14.83
CA VAL A 819 10.62 10.21 14.38
C VAL A 819 9.72 10.73 15.49
N ASP A 820 9.58 12.04 15.56
CA ASP A 820 8.49 12.70 16.28
C ASP A 820 7.35 13.03 15.29
N LEU A 821 6.13 12.90 15.79
CA LEU A 821 4.88 13.20 15.10
C LEU A 821 4.08 14.15 16.00
N SER A 822 3.66 15.29 15.46
CA SER A 822 2.90 16.28 16.22
C SER A 822 1.71 16.78 15.41
N SER A 823 0.53 16.80 16.03
CA SER A 823 -0.69 17.36 15.44
C SER A 823 -1.06 18.68 16.10
N PHE A 824 -1.61 19.60 15.32
CA PHE A 824 -1.96 20.95 15.73
C PHE A 824 -3.38 21.31 15.30
N LYS A 825 -4.00 22.20 16.08
CA LYS A 825 -5.28 22.88 15.76
C LYS A 825 -5.11 24.38 15.96
N CYS A 826 -5.50 25.16 14.96
CA CYS A 826 -5.21 26.59 14.86
C CYS A 826 -6.49 27.42 14.69
N THR A 827 -6.41 28.71 15.00
CA THR A 827 -7.56 29.63 14.87
C THR A 827 -7.79 30.11 13.43
N GLY A 828 -6.74 30.17 12.61
CA GLY A 828 -6.82 30.53 11.19
C GLY A 828 -5.64 29.99 10.38
N PHE A 829 -5.75 30.06 9.05
CA PHE A 829 -4.65 29.78 8.12
C PHE A 829 -4.73 30.68 6.89
N THR A 830 -3.60 30.88 6.21
CA THR A 830 -3.48 31.51 4.90
C THR A 830 -2.41 30.79 4.06
N VAL A 831 -2.48 30.91 2.74
CA VAL A 831 -1.46 30.38 1.82
C VAL A 831 -1.05 31.46 0.83
N ASP A 832 0.22 31.83 0.91
CA ASP A 832 0.88 32.90 0.17
C ASP A 832 1.77 32.26 -0.91
N PHE A 833 1.62 32.70 -2.16
CA PHE A 833 2.37 32.19 -3.31
C PHE A 833 3.21 33.31 -3.98
N ASP A 834 3.41 34.44 -3.31
CA ASP A 834 4.20 35.55 -3.85
C ASP A 834 5.68 35.19 -3.84
N GLN A 835 6.24 35.04 -5.04
CA GLN A 835 7.63 34.61 -5.24
C GLN A 835 8.61 35.65 -4.71
N LYS A 836 9.27 35.31 -3.61
CA LYS A 836 10.25 36.15 -2.92
C LYS A 836 11.47 35.35 -2.51
N LYS A 837 12.64 35.99 -2.50
CA LYS A 837 13.87 35.39 -1.96
C LYS A 837 13.75 35.30 -0.45
N SER A 838 13.97 34.11 0.11
CA SER A 838 14.11 33.95 1.54
C SER A 838 15.36 34.67 2.03
N SER A 839 15.26 35.36 3.17
CA SER A 839 16.41 35.88 3.91
C SER A 839 17.22 34.76 4.58
N THR A 840 16.64 33.56 4.71
CA THR A 840 17.19 32.43 5.44
C THR A 840 18.08 31.58 4.54
N ASN A 841 19.39 31.87 4.53
CA ASN A 841 20.41 31.02 3.90
C ASN A 841 20.65 29.72 4.70
N SER A 842 19.64 28.87 4.76
CA SER A 842 19.72 27.48 5.23
C SER A 842 19.74 26.56 4.01
N GLU A 843 20.86 25.89 3.76
CA GLU A 843 20.89 24.70 2.90
C GLU A 843 20.05 23.60 3.55
N TYR A 844 19.46 22.69 2.76
CA TYR A 844 18.67 21.57 3.31
C TYR A 844 19.58 20.48 3.89
N ALA A 845 20.28 20.82 4.97
CA ALA A 845 21.06 19.90 5.75
C ALA A 845 20.12 19.08 6.66
N VAL A 846 19.84 17.84 6.26
CA VAL A 846 19.47 16.80 7.23
C VAL A 846 20.51 16.85 8.34
N PRO A 847 20.13 16.92 9.64
CA PRO A 847 21.10 17.15 10.70
C PRO A 847 22.17 16.08 10.71
N SER A 848 23.36 16.50 11.14
CA SER A 848 24.44 15.58 11.46
C SER A 848 23.93 14.52 12.45
N MET A 849 24.48 13.31 12.38
CA MET A 849 24.17 12.27 13.37
C MET A 849 24.51 12.69 14.82
N TYR A 850 25.34 13.72 15.00
CA TYR A 850 25.66 14.30 16.30
C TYR A 850 24.52 15.17 16.85
N ASP A 851 23.61 15.66 16.01
CA ASP A 851 22.58 16.65 16.38
C ASP A 851 21.13 16.17 16.24
N ARG A 852 20.91 15.03 15.57
CA ARG A 852 19.64 14.27 15.57
C ARG A 852 19.70 13.06 16.50
N ALA A 853 18.53 12.58 16.94
CA ALA A 853 18.39 11.32 17.67
C ALA A 853 18.91 10.13 16.85
N MET A 854 19.58 9.21 17.54
CA MET A 854 20.16 7.98 16.97
C MET A 854 19.81 6.72 17.79
N MET A 855 19.37 6.87 19.05
CA MET A 855 18.89 5.79 19.91
C MET A 855 17.92 6.31 20.97
N ASN A 856 17.07 5.42 21.50
CA ASN A 856 16.33 5.62 22.74
C ASN A 856 16.91 4.65 23.78
N LEU A 857 17.28 5.17 24.96
CA LEU A 857 17.65 4.34 26.11
C LEU A 857 16.46 4.21 27.05
N ALA A 858 16.32 3.05 27.68
CA ALA A 858 15.20 2.76 28.58
C ALA A 858 15.68 2.40 29.98
N HIS A 859 15.01 2.98 30.96
CA HIS A 859 15.30 2.86 32.39
C HIS A 859 14.02 2.45 33.11
N TRP A 860 14.08 1.41 33.95
CA TRP A 860 12.95 0.89 34.71
C TRP A 860 13.22 0.95 36.21
N SER A 861 12.25 1.39 37.01
CA SER A 861 12.39 1.54 38.46
C SER A 861 11.06 1.35 39.18
N GLY A 862 11.07 1.15 40.50
CA GLY A 862 9.84 0.98 41.29
C GLY A 862 9.30 -0.45 41.28
N GLY A 863 8.14 -0.63 41.93
CA GLY A 863 7.59 -1.94 42.25
C GLY A 863 8.61 -2.87 42.90
N GLU A 864 8.75 -4.09 42.38
CA GLU A 864 9.68 -5.10 42.91
C GLU A 864 11.17 -4.83 42.59
N LEU A 865 11.51 -3.75 41.86
CA LEU A 865 12.89 -3.45 41.45
C LEU A 865 13.66 -2.71 42.54
N GLN A 866 14.68 -3.36 43.12
CA GLN A 866 15.52 -2.78 44.18
C GLN A 866 16.46 -1.64 43.71
N ASN A 867 16.68 -1.49 42.39
CA ASN A 867 17.50 -0.44 41.78
C ASN A 867 16.93 -0.06 40.40
N GLU A 868 17.28 1.11 39.87
CA GLU A 868 17.00 1.44 38.46
C GLU A 868 17.77 0.48 37.54
N MET A 869 17.07 -0.14 36.57
CA MET A 869 17.66 -1.00 35.56
C MET A 869 17.67 -0.27 34.21
N THR A 870 18.86 0.04 33.68
CA THR A 870 19.05 0.58 32.32
C THR A 870 19.25 -0.56 31.33
N THR A 871 18.51 -0.59 30.22
CA THR A 871 18.80 -1.48 29.08
C THR A 871 19.34 -0.72 27.88
N ALA A 872 20.42 -1.25 27.29
CA ALA A 872 21.06 -0.77 26.07
C ALA A 872 20.40 -1.27 24.77
N LEU A 873 19.39 -2.12 24.91
CA LEU A 873 18.99 -3.10 23.90
C LEU A 873 17.50 -3.08 23.56
N ILE A 874 16.77 -2.04 23.99
CA ILE A 874 15.52 -1.67 23.32
C ILE A 874 15.89 -1.04 21.97
N GLN A 875 15.39 -1.65 20.90
CA GLN A 875 15.66 -1.22 19.54
C GLN A 875 14.42 -0.53 18.96
N GLU A 876 13.24 -1.06 19.23
CA GLU A 876 11.96 -0.46 18.89
C GLU A 876 11.36 0.26 20.11
N PHE A 877 10.93 1.51 19.92
CA PHE A 877 10.08 2.24 20.88
C PHE A 877 9.01 2.99 20.08
N ASN A 878 7.75 2.82 20.47
CA ASN A 878 6.57 3.34 19.79
C ASN A 878 5.52 3.75 20.83
N THR A 879 5.15 5.03 20.88
CA THR A 879 3.99 5.49 21.65
C THR A 879 2.72 5.15 20.87
N LEU A 880 1.80 4.40 21.49
CA LEU A 880 0.54 4.00 20.85
C LEU A 880 -0.46 5.15 21.00
N ASP A 881 -0.81 5.46 22.25
CA ASP A 881 -1.67 6.56 22.66
C ASP A 881 -1.05 7.32 23.86
N SER A 882 -1.83 8.09 24.64
CA SER A 882 -1.31 9.06 25.63
C SER A 882 -0.50 8.45 26.78
N SER A 883 -0.67 7.15 27.04
CA SER A 883 0.03 6.39 28.08
C SER A 883 0.54 5.02 27.63
N ASP A 884 -0.18 4.32 26.73
CA ASP A 884 0.22 3.01 26.20
C ASP A 884 1.54 3.10 25.39
N VAL A 885 2.56 2.34 25.81
CA VAL A 885 3.88 2.26 25.17
C VAL A 885 4.21 0.85 24.68
N ALA A 886 4.67 0.74 23.44
CA ALA A 886 5.22 -0.49 22.86
C ALA A 886 6.75 -0.39 22.75
N PHE A 887 7.45 -1.47 23.09
CA PHE A 887 8.90 -1.57 22.95
C PHE A 887 9.34 -2.98 22.56
N GLY A 888 10.49 -3.11 21.90
CA GLY A 888 10.94 -4.40 21.36
C GLY A 888 12.39 -4.44 20.90
N GLY A 889 12.83 -5.64 20.49
CA GLY A 889 14.19 -5.92 20.01
C GLY A 889 14.50 -7.41 19.87
N LEU A 890 15.77 -7.75 19.67
CA LEU A 890 16.26 -9.14 19.55
C LEU A 890 16.32 -9.85 20.91
N PRO A 891 15.58 -10.95 21.15
CA PRO A 891 15.70 -11.76 22.36
C PRO A 891 17.09 -12.40 22.44
N ASN A 892 17.75 -12.28 23.59
CA ASN A 892 19.13 -12.74 23.81
C ASN A 892 19.41 -13.13 25.28
N ILE A 893 20.56 -13.77 25.54
CA ILE A 893 20.96 -14.25 26.89
C ILE A 893 21.09 -13.13 27.93
N HIS A 894 21.39 -11.90 27.53
CA HIS A 894 21.62 -10.77 28.44
C HIS A 894 20.31 -10.13 28.92
N HIS A 895 19.16 -10.54 28.37
CA HIS A 895 17.82 -10.09 28.78
C HIS A 895 17.13 -10.99 29.82
N LYS A 896 17.88 -11.89 30.46
CA LYS A 896 17.32 -12.86 31.42
C LYS A 896 16.46 -12.22 32.52
N ASP A 897 16.90 -11.11 33.08
CA ASP A 897 16.15 -10.41 34.14
C ASP A 897 14.84 -9.81 33.62
N MET A 898 14.76 -9.46 32.33
CA MET A 898 13.54 -9.00 31.68
C MET A 898 12.56 -10.16 31.40
N TYR A 899 13.05 -11.35 31.05
CA TYR A 899 12.19 -12.53 30.96
C TYR A 899 11.68 -12.95 32.34
N GLN A 900 12.51 -12.84 33.38
CA GLN A 900 12.09 -13.07 34.78
C GLN A 900 11.14 -11.99 35.31
N PHE A 901 11.16 -10.78 34.75
CA PHE A 901 10.16 -9.76 35.01
C PHE A 901 8.84 -10.12 34.31
N VAL A 902 8.85 -10.29 32.99
CA VAL A 902 7.67 -10.68 32.18
C VAL A 902 7.00 -11.95 32.73
N SER A 903 7.76 -12.99 33.09
CA SER A 903 7.19 -14.24 33.61
C SER A 903 6.46 -14.09 34.95
N ARG A 904 6.71 -13.02 35.74
CA ARG A 904 5.90 -12.71 36.95
C ARG A 904 4.52 -12.17 36.59
N TYR A 905 4.38 -11.50 35.45
CA TYR A 905 3.11 -10.99 34.95
C TYR A 905 2.31 -12.11 34.26
N VAL A 906 2.98 -13.07 33.61
CA VAL A 906 2.30 -14.18 32.91
C VAL A 906 1.94 -15.34 33.85
N ASN A 907 2.77 -15.63 34.86
CA ASN A 907 2.55 -16.80 35.72
C ASN A 907 1.61 -16.47 36.89
N PRO A 908 0.45 -17.14 37.04
CA PRO A 908 -0.49 -16.85 38.11
C PRO A 908 0.12 -17.18 39.49
N GLY A 909 0.33 -16.15 40.32
CA GLY A 909 0.91 -16.31 41.66
C GLY A 909 0.99 -15.03 42.51
N LYS A 910 1.16 -13.86 41.90
CA LYS A 910 1.09 -12.55 42.56
C LYS A 910 0.61 -11.50 41.54
N THR A 911 -0.22 -10.55 41.96
CA THR A 911 -0.42 -9.31 41.19
C THR A 911 0.88 -8.49 41.24
N PRO A 912 1.54 -8.21 40.11
CA PRO A 912 2.78 -7.44 40.12
C PRO A 912 2.55 -5.99 40.61
N GLU A 913 3.60 -5.41 41.19
CA GLU A 913 3.59 -3.99 41.54
C GLU A 913 3.97 -3.15 40.30
N PRO A 914 3.24 -2.06 39.99
CA PRO A 914 3.54 -1.21 38.84
C PRO A 914 4.96 -0.64 38.85
N ILE A 915 5.49 -0.36 37.65
CA ILE A 915 6.84 0.18 37.46
C ILE A 915 6.83 1.55 36.78
N ASP A 916 7.82 2.36 37.09
CA ASP A 916 8.18 3.55 36.34
C ASP A 916 9.04 3.18 35.12
N MET A 917 8.78 3.82 33.98
CA MET A 917 9.55 3.63 32.74
C MET A 917 10.00 4.98 32.17
N ARG A 918 11.30 5.29 32.22
CA ARG A 918 11.89 6.47 31.58
C ARG A 918 12.59 6.10 30.28
N PHE A 919 12.22 6.79 29.20
CA PHE A 919 12.85 6.70 27.89
C PHE A 919 13.62 8.00 27.59
N ASP A 920 14.93 7.89 27.47
CA ASP A 920 15.84 9.01 27.18
C ASP A 920 16.18 8.98 25.68
N THR A 921 15.78 10.01 24.92
CA THR A 921 16.03 10.10 23.47
C THR A 921 17.38 10.77 23.23
N VAL A 922 18.32 10.06 22.60
CA VAL A 922 19.75 10.44 22.58
C VAL A 922 20.26 10.68 21.17
N THR A 923 20.97 11.80 20.99
CA THR A 923 21.74 12.11 19.79
C THR A 923 23.02 11.28 19.68
N GLY A 924 23.59 11.18 18.47
CA GLY A 924 24.79 10.38 18.24
C GLY A 924 26.03 10.83 19.02
N ASP A 925 26.14 12.09 19.47
CA ASP A 925 27.25 12.52 20.31
C ASP A 925 27.13 12.13 21.79
N GLY A 926 25.98 11.56 22.19
CA GLY A 926 25.65 11.17 23.56
C GLY A 926 24.91 12.25 24.36
N SER A 927 24.40 13.32 23.74
CA SER A 927 23.50 14.30 24.38
C SER A 927 22.05 13.80 24.35
N VAL A 928 21.36 13.86 25.48
CA VAL A 928 19.90 13.63 25.57
C VAL A 928 19.17 14.85 24.98
N LEU A 929 18.08 14.64 24.23
CA LEU A 929 17.19 15.70 23.70
C LEU A 929 16.00 15.94 24.64
N TYR A 930 15.43 14.86 25.18
CA TYR A 930 14.38 14.84 26.17
C TYR A 930 14.28 13.45 26.81
N SER A 931 13.60 13.41 27.96
CA SER A 931 13.29 12.22 28.74
C SER A 931 11.78 12.12 28.93
N THR A 932 11.16 11.05 28.43
CA THR A 932 9.74 10.76 28.67
C THR A 932 9.63 9.69 29.75
N LYS A 933 9.13 10.04 30.94
CA LYS A 933 8.85 9.11 32.03
C LYS A 933 7.35 8.81 32.08
N TYR A 934 7.02 7.54 31.91
CA TYR A 934 5.71 6.96 32.17
C TYR A 934 5.70 6.40 33.59
N HIS A 935 4.56 6.53 34.29
CA HIS A 935 4.41 6.22 35.72
C HIS A 935 3.34 5.15 35.93
N ASP A 936 3.52 4.32 36.97
CA ASP A 936 2.61 3.23 37.35
C ASP A 936 2.27 2.29 36.18
N CYS A 937 3.28 1.92 35.39
CA CYS A 937 3.13 1.06 34.23
C CYS A 937 2.93 -0.43 34.61
N THR A 938 2.01 -1.08 33.90
CA THR A 938 1.70 -2.51 33.97
C THR A 938 1.82 -3.12 32.57
N VAL A 939 2.55 -4.24 32.44
CA VAL A 939 2.65 -4.95 31.15
C VAL A 939 1.30 -5.59 30.82
N LYS A 940 0.69 -5.17 29.69
CA LYS A 940 -0.54 -5.75 29.15
C LYS A 940 -0.27 -6.88 28.17
N ASP A 941 0.75 -6.75 27.32
CA ASP A 941 1.05 -7.69 26.23
C ASP A 941 2.55 -8.00 26.21
N SER A 942 2.92 -9.24 25.91
CA SER A 942 4.30 -9.65 25.70
C SER A 942 4.36 -10.86 24.77
N SER A 943 5.09 -10.73 23.66
CA SER A 943 5.14 -11.69 22.57
C SER A 943 6.58 -11.89 22.06
N THR A 944 6.92 -13.13 21.68
CA THR A 944 8.16 -13.48 20.96
C THR A 944 7.79 -14.23 19.69
N TYR A 945 8.32 -13.82 18.55
CA TYR A 945 7.83 -14.24 17.23
C TYR A 945 8.91 -14.16 16.14
N LEU A 946 8.73 -14.88 15.03
CA LEU A 946 9.58 -14.74 13.84
C LEU A 946 9.04 -13.63 12.92
N SER A 947 9.88 -12.63 12.66
CA SER A 947 9.66 -11.53 11.71
C SER A 947 10.29 -11.84 10.36
N ASP A 948 9.48 -12.39 9.46
CA ASP A 948 9.81 -12.76 8.08
C ASP A 948 9.50 -11.67 7.03
N ASN A 949 8.82 -10.58 7.41
CA ASN A 949 8.54 -9.45 6.53
C ASN A 949 9.84 -8.77 6.05
N MET A 950 9.99 -8.57 4.73
CA MET A 950 11.14 -7.95 4.07
C MET A 950 11.03 -6.43 3.94
N ALA A 951 9.83 -5.87 4.14
CA ALA A 951 9.59 -4.43 4.10
C ALA A 951 10.07 -3.70 5.37
N SER A 952 10.45 -4.42 6.44
CA SER A 952 10.94 -3.83 7.67
C SER A 952 12.46 -3.93 7.82
N ILE A 953 13.05 -2.87 8.40
CA ILE A 953 14.48 -2.73 8.64
C ILE A 953 14.90 -3.69 9.74
N LYS A 954 15.70 -4.69 9.36
CA LYS A 954 16.23 -5.73 10.25
C LYS A 954 17.34 -5.18 11.15
N TYR A 955 17.55 -5.85 12.27
CA TYR A 955 18.56 -5.46 13.26
C TYR A 955 19.93 -6.07 12.97
N VAL A 956 19.96 -7.28 12.41
CA VAL A 956 21.15 -8.04 12.03
C VAL A 956 21.61 -7.63 10.62
N PRO A 957 22.93 -7.58 10.33
CA PRO A 957 23.44 -7.29 8.99
C PRO A 957 23.03 -8.33 7.92
N GLY A 958 22.53 -7.83 6.80
CA GLY A 958 21.88 -8.62 5.74
C GLY A 958 20.41 -8.85 6.11
N LEU A 959 19.48 -8.37 5.28
CA LEU A 959 18.05 -8.55 5.56
C LEU A 959 17.72 -10.05 5.56
N LYS A 960 17.19 -10.55 6.68
CA LYS A 960 16.82 -11.96 6.92
C LYS A 960 15.61 -12.05 7.84
N SER A 961 15.05 -13.26 8.00
CA SER A 961 14.05 -13.54 9.03
C SER A 961 14.70 -13.50 10.43
N GLU A 962 14.10 -12.77 11.37
CA GLU A 962 14.63 -12.56 12.72
C GLU A 962 13.61 -12.92 13.80
N ILE A 963 14.01 -13.56 14.89
CA ILE A 963 13.14 -13.65 16.08
C ILE A 963 13.17 -12.29 16.79
N ARG A 964 12.01 -11.62 16.87
CA ARG A 964 11.79 -10.35 17.61
C ARG A 964 11.01 -10.65 18.89
N GLY A 965 11.31 -9.92 19.95
CA GLY A 965 10.47 -9.78 21.14
C GLY A 965 9.82 -8.40 21.16
N GLN A 966 8.56 -8.34 21.58
CA GLN A 966 7.79 -7.13 21.77
C GLN A 966 7.02 -7.20 23.09
N ALA A 967 6.87 -6.07 23.78
CA ALA A 967 5.95 -5.92 24.88
C ALA A 967 5.19 -4.58 24.77
N VAL A 968 4.02 -4.53 25.39
CA VAL A 968 3.19 -3.33 25.52
C VAL A 968 2.82 -3.13 26.98
N SER A 969 3.08 -1.92 27.49
CA SER A 969 2.66 -1.49 28.84
C SER A 969 1.61 -0.40 28.73
N ASP A 970 0.62 -0.47 29.62
CA ASP A 970 -0.26 0.66 29.97
C ASP A 970 0.29 1.34 31.21
N CYS A 971 0.08 2.64 31.35
CA CYS A 971 0.62 3.48 32.39
C CYS A 971 -0.42 4.50 32.86
N VAL A 972 -0.44 4.83 34.14
CA VAL A 972 -1.49 5.74 34.69
C VAL A 972 -1.22 7.21 34.33
N GLY A 973 0.04 7.56 34.05
CA GLY A 973 0.40 8.91 33.64
C GLY A 973 1.73 9.01 32.90
N THR A 974 1.92 10.16 32.25
CA THR A 974 3.10 10.46 31.41
C THR A 974 3.65 11.83 31.81
N SER A 975 4.97 11.96 31.88
CA SER A 975 5.66 13.24 32.06
C SER A 975 6.83 13.37 31.08
N PHE A 976 7.03 14.56 30.55
CA PHE A 976 8.02 14.85 29.52
C PHE A 976 8.97 15.94 30.00
N THR A 977 10.25 15.60 30.17
CA THR A 977 11.29 16.55 30.57
C THR A 977 12.19 16.85 29.38
N PRO A 978 12.18 18.07 28.80
CA PRO A 978 13.11 18.45 27.75
C PRO A 978 14.53 18.53 28.32
N SER A 979 15.55 18.27 27.49
CA SER A 979 16.94 18.28 27.94
C SER A 979 17.35 19.69 28.38
N PRO A 980 17.65 19.90 29.66
CA PRO A 980 17.68 21.24 30.23
C PRO A 980 19.08 21.85 30.08
N GLN A 981 19.15 23.11 29.65
CA GLN A 981 20.40 23.87 29.74
C GLN A 981 20.82 24.14 31.20
N ASN A 982 19.89 24.13 32.17
CA ASN A 982 20.15 24.32 33.60
C ASN A 982 19.08 23.67 34.51
N ASN A 983 19.17 22.38 34.82
CA ASN A 983 18.33 21.73 35.86
C ASN A 983 19.21 20.85 36.77
N PRO A 984 19.22 21.05 38.10
CA PRO A 984 20.02 20.24 39.02
C PRO A 984 19.59 18.77 39.11
N ASN A 985 18.37 18.41 38.72
CA ASN A 985 17.95 17.00 38.60
C ASN A 985 18.58 16.29 37.38
N PHE A 986 19.34 17.02 36.56
CA PHE A 986 20.01 16.55 35.34
C PHE A 986 21.54 16.59 35.50
N GLU A 987 22.09 15.93 36.53
CA GLU A 987 23.54 15.73 36.68
C GLU A 987 24.19 15.00 35.48
N HIS A 988 23.37 14.42 34.59
CA HIS A 988 23.78 13.58 33.47
C HIS A 988 23.19 14.03 32.10
N GLY A 989 23.21 15.35 31.80
CA GLY A 989 22.83 15.88 30.46
C GLY A 989 23.62 15.32 29.26
N SER A 990 24.66 14.50 29.50
CA SER A 990 25.26 13.62 28.50
C SER A 990 25.57 12.25 29.11
N LEU A 991 25.42 11.18 28.31
CA LEU A 991 25.78 9.80 28.68
C LEU A 991 27.27 9.62 29.04
N ARG A 992 28.11 10.61 28.71
CA ARG A 992 29.53 10.66 29.10
C ARG A 992 29.73 10.81 30.62
N LYS A 993 28.67 11.19 31.35
CA LYS A 993 28.69 11.51 32.80
C LYS A 993 27.96 10.50 33.71
N ILE A 994 27.22 9.54 33.15
CA ILE A 994 26.61 8.44 33.92
C ILE A 994 27.68 7.48 34.45
N THR A 995 27.31 6.54 35.33
CA THR A 995 28.28 5.62 35.96
C THR A 995 29.05 4.76 34.95
N THR A 996 30.30 4.42 35.28
CA THR A 996 31.17 3.56 34.44
C THR A 996 30.58 2.17 34.20
N ASN A 997 29.69 1.69 35.07
CA ASN A 997 28.99 0.42 34.88
C ASN A 997 27.86 0.55 33.84
N THR A 998 27.04 1.60 33.94
CA THR A 998 26.02 1.91 32.92
C THR A 998 26.67 2.14 31.56
N GLN A 999 27.75 2.92 31.51
CA GLN A 999 28.58 3.15 30.31
C GLN A 999 29.07 1.85 29.65
N ARG A 1000 29.58 0.89 30.43
CA ARG A 1000 29.98 -0.43 29.93
C ARG A 1000 28.80 -1.27 29.41
N ALA A 1001 27.63 -1.14 30.03
CA ALA A 1001 26.42 -1.83 29.58
C ALA A 1001 25.88 -1.25 28.27
N ILE A 1002 25.95 0.07 28.07
CA ILE A 1002 25.46 0.77 26.87
C ILE A 1002 26.53 1.03 25.79
N GLY A 1003 27.76 0.54 25.98
CA GLY A 1003 28.86 0.68 25.00
C GLY A 1003 29.45 2.09 24.86
N VAL A 1004 29.05 3.04 25.72
CA VAL A 1004 29.53 4.42 25.72
C VAL A 1004 30.86 4.51 26.50
N PRO A 1005 31.97 4.98 25.90
CA PRO A 1005 33.17 5.34 26.65
C PRO A 1005 32.88 6.51 27.60
N SER A 1006 33.50 6.51 28.79
CA SER A 1006 33.45 7.68 29.68
C SER A 1006 34.14 8.91 29.05
N GLU A 1007 33.85 10.10 29.57
CA GLU A 1007 34.52 11.35 29.17
C GLU A 1007 36.05 11.32 29.41
N GLU A 1008 36.54 10.36 30.22
CA GLU A 1008 37.94 10.16 30.59
C GLU A 1008 38.44 8.70 30.38
N VAL A 1009 38.21 8.07 29.22
CA VAL A 1009 38.92 6.80 28.87
C VAL A 1009 40.37 7.07 28.44
N THR A 1010 41.11 7.81 29.25
CA THR A 1010 42.58 7.80 29.24
C THR A 1010 43.05 6.57 29.99
N CYS A 1011 43.53 5.57 29.26
CA CYS A 1011 44.16 4.40 29.87
C CYS A 1011 45.43 4.84 30.63
N LYS A 1012 45.64 4.24 31.81
CA LYS A 1012 46.83 4.49 32.63
C LYS A 1012 48.06 3.89 31.97
N ASP A 1013 49.23 4.51 32.14
CA ASP A 1013 50.52 4.04 31.63
C ASP A 1013 50.68 2.51 31.77
N GLY A 1014 51.14 1.86 30.71
CA GLY A 1014 51.19 0.40 30.63
C GLY A 1014 49.86 -0.29 30.23
N HIS A 1015 48.87 0.46 29.76
CA HIS A 1015 47.62 -0.06 29.19
C HIS A 1015 47.20 0.75 27.94
N GLU A 1016 46.82 0.05 26.86
CA GLU A 1016 46.17 0.64 25.69
C GLU A 1016 44.65 0.39 25.66
N LEU A 1017 43.94 1.20 24.88
CA LEU A 1017 42.52 1.03 24.61
C LEU A 1017 42.30 -0.03 23.55
N MET A 1018 41.51 -1.07 23.87
CA MET A 1018 41.08 -2.13 22.97
C MET A 1018 39.55 -2.13 22.83
N ILE A 1019 39.03 -2.39 21.63
CA ILE A 1019 37.60 -2.63 21.38
C ILE A 1019 37.34 -4.15 21.33
N ARG A 1020 36.28 -4.61 21.99
CA ARG A 1020 35.75 -5.98 21.90
C ARG A 1020 34.62 -6.11 20.86
N PRO A 1021 34.80 -6.85 19.75
CA PRO A 1021 33.69 -7.24 18.87
C PRO A 1021 32.79 -8.36 19.45
N PRO A 1022 31.53 -8.47 18.97
CA PRO A 1022 30.84 -7.47 18.14
C PRO A 1022 30.37 -6.25 18.95
N SER A 1023 30.43 -6.34 20.29
CA SER A 1023 29.85 -5.40 21.26
C SER A 1023 30.35 -3.95 21.13
N ASN A 1024 31.46 -3.74 20.42
CA ASN A 1024 32.20 -2.48 20.27
C ASN A 1024 32.64 -1.81 21.60
N VAL A 1025 32.51 -2.51 22.73
CA VAL A 1025 32.85 -1.99 24.07
C VAL A 1025 34.37 -1.67 24.14
N PRO A 1026 34.75 -0.42 24.49
CA PRO A 1026 36.13 -0.05 24.74
C PRO A 1026 36.58 -0.47 26.15
N VAL A 1027 37.79 -1.03 26.25
CA VAL A 1027 38.39 -1.50 27.50
C VAL A 1027 39.89 -1.18 27.50
N CYS A 1028 40.41 -0.62 28.60
CA CYS A 1028 41.86 -0.50 28.79
C CYS A 1028 42.46 -1.87 29.15
N VAL A 1029 43.36 -2.35 28.29
CA VAL A 1029 44.04 -3.65 28.38
C VAL A 1029 45.53 -3.40 28.54
N LYS A 1030 46.21 -4.15 29.42
CA LYS A 1030 47.66 -4.01 29.58
C LYS A 1030 48.42 -4.27 28.29
N ASP A 1031 49.52 -3.56 28.09
CA ASP A 1031 50.33 -3.66 26.86
C ASP A 1031 50.81 -5.10 26.61
N ASP A 1032 51.23 -5.81 27.66
CA ASP A 1032 51.67 -7.22 27.62
C ASP A 1032 50.54 -8.24 27.35
N HIS A 1033 49.31 -7.77 27.23
CA HIS A 1033 48.11 -8.56 26.94
C HIS A 1033 47.52 -8.27 25.55
N ILE A 1034 47.91 -7.20 24.84
CA ILE A 1034 47.30 -6.77 23.57
C ILE A 1034 47.24 -7.91 22.54
N GLU A 1035 48.38 -8.53 22.21
CA GLU A 1035 48.46 -9.63 21.22
C GLU A 1035 47.52 -10.80 21.56
N LYS A 1036 47.31 -11.07 22.86
CA LYS A 1036 46.43 -12.16 23.34
C LYS A 1036 44.95 -11.83 23.17
N PHE A 1037 44.59 -10.55 23.08
CA PHE A 1037 43.24 -10.08 22.80
C PHE A 1037 43.01 -9.89 21.30
N GLU A 1038 44.00 -9.42 20.53
CA GLU A 1038 43.96 -9.40 19.06
C GLU A 1038 43.81 -10.81 18.48
N ALA A 1039 44.57 -11.78 19.00
CA ALA A 1039 44.39 -13.21 18.68
C ALA A 1039 43.02 -13.80 19.10
N ARG A 1040 42.21 -13.04 19.85
CA ARG A 1040 40.80 -13.35 20.21
C ARG A 1040 39.80 -12.47 19.45
N GLY A 1041 40.24 -11.82 18.38
CA GLY A 1041 39.41 -10.98 17.51
C GLY A 1041 39.09 -9.59 18.06
N TRP A 1042 39.76 -9.13 19.12
CA TRP A 1042 39.65 -7.73 19.57
C TRP A 1042 40.46 -6.82 18.64
N LYS A 1043 40.08 -5.55 18.51
CA LYS A 1043 40.78 -4.58 17.65
C LYS A 1043 41.30 -3.39 18.47
N GLN A 1044 42.46 -2.86 18.13
CA GLN A 1044 42.77 -1.48 18.51
C GLN A 1044 41.83 -0.51 17.79
N PRO A 1045 41.30 0.54 18.45
CA PRO A 1045 40.55 1.59 17.79
C PRO A 1045 41.48 2.45 16.94
N THR A 1046 41.06 2.72 15.70
CA THR A 1046 41.77 3.61 14.77
C THR A 1046 41.87 5.04 15.32
N THR A 1047 42.75 5.86 14.76
CA THR A 1047 42.85 7.30 15.09
C THR A 1047 41.56 8.08 14.80
N LYS A 1048 40.62 7.52 14.02
CA LYS A 1048 39.28 8.08 13.80
C LYS A 1048 38.35 7.71 14.96
N GLU A 1049 38.26 6.42 15.31
CA GLU A 1049 37.45 5.94 16.46
C GLU A 1049 37.96 6.50 17.80
N LYS A 1050 39.29 6.64 17.98
CA LYS A 1050 39.93 7.32 19.13
C LYS A 1050 39.58 8.84 19.21
N LYS A 1051 38.96 9.43 18.19
CA LYS A 1051 38.49 10.84 18.17
C LYS A 1051 36.96 10.98 18.13
N ASN A 1052 36.26 10.03 17.50
CA ASN A 1052 34.83 10.06 17.27
C ASN A 1052 34.16 8.88 17.97
N LEU A 1053 33.54 9.12 19.12
CA LEU A 1053 32.71 8.13 19.84
C LEU A 1053 31.72 7.41 18.90
N VAL A 1054 31.12 8.15 17.96
CA VAL A 1054 30.02 7.69 17.10
C VAL A 1054 30.45 6.69 16.03
N ASP A 1055 31.75 6.60 15.72
CA ASP A 1055 32.27 5.48 14.89
C ASP A 1055 32.24 4.14 15.65
N VAL A 1056 32.08 4.18 16.98
CA VAL A 1056 31.98 3.04 17.91
C VAL A 1056 30.55 2.83 18.43
N LEU A 1057 29.78 3.91 18.64
CA LEU A 1057 28.36 3.87 19.06
C LEU A 1057 27.43 3.34 17.94
N ARG A 1058 27.38 2.03 17.82
CA ARG A 1058 26.31 1.30 17.12
C ARG A 1058 25.32 0.76 18.16
N PRO A 1059 24.06 0.48 17.78
CA PRO A 1059 23.20 -0.38 18.59
C PRO A 1059 23.96 -1.67 18.90
N ILE A 1060 24.03 -2.05 20.18
CA ILE A 1060 24.69 -3.29 20.56
C ILE A 1060 23.85 -4.43 19.97
N LEU A 1061 24.46 -5.25 19.13
CA LEU A 1061 23.82 -6.43 18.55
C LEU A 1061 24.38 -7.68 19.23
N PRO A 1062 23.53 -8.54 19.83
CA PRO A 1062 23.96 -9.84 20.31
C PRO A 1062 24.43 -10.71 19.14
N THR A 1063 25.51 -11.48 19.34
CA THR A 1063 25.97 -12.47 18.35
C THR A 1063 24.87 -13.47 18.02
N ASP A 1064 25.04 -14.16 16.90
CA ASP A 1064 24.23 -15.31 16.48
C ASP A 1064 24.15 -16.40 17.57
N ASN A 1065 25.21 -16.55 18.37
CA ASN A 1065 25.24 -17.45 19.52
C ASN A 1065 24.43 -16.92 20.72
N GLU A 1066 24.44 -15.61 20.97
CA GLU A 1066 23.79 -14.98 22.14
C GLU A 1066 22.30 -14.69 21.95
N ARG A 1067 21.80 -14.62 20.70
CA ARG A 1067 20.41 -14.27 20.36
C ARG A 1067 19.57 -15.47 19.98
N ALA A 1068 18.25 -15.32 20.09
CA ALA A 1068 17.28 -16.28 19.57
C ALA A 1068 17.42 -16.41 18.05
N ILE A 1069 17.71 -17.62 17.56
CA ILE A 1069 17.77 -17.93 16.13
C ILE A 1069 16.82 -19.06 15.71
N SER A 1070 16.25 -19.80 16.67
CA SER A 1070 15.37 -20.94 16.41
C SER A 1070 14.37 -21.14 17.54
N PHE A 1071 13.41 -22.04 17.32
CA PHE A 1071 12.54 -22.57 18.36
C PHE A 1071 12.26 -24.06 18.09
N THR A 1072 11.81 -24.79 19.11
CA THR A 1072 11.30 -26.17 18.96
C THR A 1072 9.97 -26.33 19.68
N VAL A 1073 9.05 -27.08 19.09
CA VAL A 1073 7.69 -27.27 19.64
C VAL A 1073 7.51 -28.72 20.08
N SER A 1074 7.11 -28.91 21.33
CA SER A 1074 6.80 -30.22 21.94
C SER A 1074 5.33 -30.31 22.33
N PHE A 1075 4.70 -31.43 21.99
CA PHE A 1075 3.28 -31.70 22.21
C PHE A 1075 3.13 -32.88 23.18
N GLU A 1076 2.27 -32.75 24.19
CA GLU A 1076 2.05 -33.76 25.22
C GLU A 1076 0.56 -33.89 25.56
N GLY A 1077 0.01 -35.09 25.42
CA GLY A 1077 -1.40 -35.38 25.72
C GLY A 1077 -1.65 -36.89 25.68
N THR A 1078 -2.86 -37.30 26.07
CA THR A 1078 -3.33 -38.70 26.05
C THR A 1078 -3.30 -39.29 24.63
N ASP A 1079 -3.86 -38.56 23.66
CA ASP A 1079 -3.78 -38.85 22.22
C ASP A 1079 -2.37 -38.70 21.62
N ILE A 1080 -1.44 -38.05 22.32
CA ILE A 1080 -0.08 -37.72 21.85
C ILE A 1080 0.96 -38.43 22.73
N SER A 1081 0.82 -39.75 22.85
CA SER A 1081 1.68 -40.61 23.69
C SER A 1081 2.55 -41.55 22.84
N PRO A 1082 3.89 -41.58 23.02
CA PRO A 1082 4.68 -40.62 23.81
C PRO A 1082 4.72 -39.23 23.15
N SER A 1083 5.05 -38.22 23.96
CA SER A 1083 5.19 -36.82 23.53
C SER A 1083 6.05 -36.66 22.27
N LYS A 1084 5.68 -35.70 21.43
CA LYS A 1084 6.26 -35.44 20.11
C LYS A 1084 6.90 -34.07 20.06
N THR A 1085 8.18 -34.00 19.76
CA THR A 1085 8.89 -32.74 19.46
C THR A 1085 9.08 -32.62 17.96
N SER A 1086 8.80 -31.45 17.39
CA SER A 1086 9.12 -31.10 16.00
C SER A 1086 10.00 -29.84 15.93
N SER A 1087 10.98 -29.91 15.03
CA SER A 1087 11.78 -28.79 14.53
C SER A 1087 11.44 -28.43 13.08
N GLY A 1088 10.37 -29.00 12.52
CA GLY A 1088 9.90 -28.69 11.17
C GLY A 1088 9.07 -27.40 11.08
N PHE A 1089 8.48 -26.96 12.19
CA PHE A 1089 7.79 -25.66 12.26
C PHE A 1089 8.77 -24.52 12.01
N SER A 1090 8.42 -23.66 11.07
CA SER A 1090 9.28 -22.57 10.60
C SER A 1090 8.88 -21.22 11.21
N LYS A 1091 7.61 -21.03 11.59
CA LYS A 1091 7.13 -19.83 12.28
C LYS A 1091 6.33 -20.18 13.55
N PHE A 1092 6.45 -19.30 14.54
CA PHE A 1092 5.60 -19.22 15.73
C PHE A 1092 5.17 -17.76 15.88
N LEU A 1093 3.87 -17.55 16.08
CA LEU A 1093 3.28 -16.22 16.34
C LEU A 1093 2.15 -16.33 17.36
N PRO A 1094 2.32 -15.81 18.60
CA PRO A 1094 1.21 -15.51 19.48
C PRO A 1094 0.28 -14.47 18.83
N THR A 1095 -1.03 -14.72 18.77
CA THR A 1095 -1.96 -13.75 18.19
C THR A 1095 -3.41 -13.94 18.67
N GLU A 1096 -4.11 -12.82 18.85
CA GLU A 1096 -5.55 -12.75 19.11
C GLU A 1096 -6.39 -12.92 17.82
N ASN A 1097 -5.80 -12.66 16.65
CA ASN A 1097 -6.50 -12.73 15.36
C ASN A 1097 -5.53 -13.09 14.23
N ALA A 1098 -5.53 -14.37 13.86
CA ALA A 1098 -4.66 -14.91 12.82
C ALA A 1098 -5.08 -14.53 11.38
N ASN A 1099 -6.21 -13.84 11.19
CA ASN A 1099 -6.78 -13.49 9.88
C ASN A 1099 -6.47 -12.04 9.45
N ALA A 1100 -5.71 -11.28 10.23
CA ALA A 1100 -5.19 -9.98 9.82
C ALA A 1100 -4.07 -10.13 8.78
N VAL A 1101 -4.12 -9.32 7.72
CA VAL A 1101 -3.17 -9.35 6.57
C VAL A 1101 -1.70 -9.17 7.01
N ILE A 1102 -1.47 -8.35 8.05
CA ILE A 1102 -0.23 -8.34 8.81
C ILE A 1102 -0.63 -8.69 10.25
N PRO A 1103 -0.51 -9.96 10.68
CA PRO A 1103 -0.97 -10.38 11.99
C PRO A 1103 -0.03 -9.79 13.05
N ARG A 1104 -0.58 -8.94 13.93
CA ARG A 1104 0.21 -8.34 15.01
C ARG A 1104 0.53 -9.41 16.06
N PRO A 1105 1.79 -9.51 16.52
CA PRO A 1105 2.22 -10.46 17.52
C PRO A 1105 1.64 -10.04 18.87
N ARG A 1106 0.59 -10.74 19.33
CA ARG A 1106 -0.18 -10.39 20.53
C ARG A 1106 -0.41 -11.59 21.42
N ASN A 1107 -0.21 -11.39 22.71
CA ASN A 1107 -0.46 -12.33 23.77
C ASN A 1107 -0.79 -11.50 25.02
N SER A 1108 -1.96 -10.85 25.00
CA SER A 1108 -2.44 -10.08 26.15
C SER A 1108 -2.47 -10.96 27.39
N LEU A 1109 -2.03 -10.43 28.52
CA LEU A 1109 -1.81 -11.19 29.74
C LEU A 1109 -3.09 -11.37 30.56
N ASP A 1110 -4.04 -10.44 30.44
CA ASP A 1110 -5.33 -10.41 31.13
C ASP A 1110 -6.35 -11.48 30.67
N THR A 1111 -6.23 -11.99 29.43
CA THR A 1111 -7.18 -12.98 28.89
C THR A 1111 -7.07 -14.34 29.55
N SER A 1112 -8.19 -15.02 29.79
CA SER A 1112 -8.19 -16.43 30.23
C SER A 1112 -7.86 -17.41 29.09
N SER A 1113 -8.22 -17.09 27.85
CA SER A 1113 -7.82 -17.85 26.66
C SER A 1113 -6.56 -17.25 26.03
N LYS A 1114 -5.61 -18.11 25.66
CA LYS A 1114 -4.38 -17.75 24.95
C LYS A 1114 -4.37 -18.43 23.58
N ALA A 1115 -3.99 -17.70 22.54
CA ALA A 1115 -3.95 -18.20 21.17
C ALA A 1115 -2.63 -17.88 20.46
N PHE A 1116 -2.21 -18.80 19.59
CA PHE A 1116 -1.03 -18.67 18.75
C PHE A 1116 -1.20 -19.51 17.49
N TYR A 1117 -0.48 -19.18 16.41
CA TYR A 1117 -0.34 -20.09 15.27
C TYR A 1117 1.10 -20.57 15.07
N LEU A 1118 1.19 -21.75 14.47
CA LEU A 1118 2.42 -22.30 13.89
C LEU A 1118 2.29 -22.33 12.36
N GLU A 1119 3.40 -22.17 11.66
CA GLU A 1119 3.47 -22.22 10.19
C GLU A 1119 4.66 -23.11 9.79
N SER A 1120 4.49 -23.98 8.79
CA SER A 1120 5.59 -24.84 8.30
C SER A 1120 5.50 -25.14 6.81
N LEU A 1121 6.54 -25.78 6.28
CA LEU A 1121 6.52 -26.38 4.94
C LEU A 1121 5.97 -27.79 5.05
N PRO A 1122 4.83 -28.15 4.39
CA PRO A 1122 4.21 -29.44 4.58
C PRO A 1122 5.16 -30.58 4.22
N ASN A 1123 5.46 -31.48 5.15
CA ASN A 1123 6.59 -32.40 4.98
C ASN A 1123 6.39 -33.79 5.62
N LYS A 1124 7.09 -34.79 5.09
CA LYS A 1124 6.99 -36.19 5.56
C LYS A 1124 7.37 -36.41 7.03
N ASP A 1125 8.23 -35.57 7.59
CA ASP A 1125 8.74 -35.72 8.96
C ASP A 1125 7.71 -35.20 10.01
N ASN A 1126 6.80 -34.32 9.59
CA ASN A 1126 5.62 -33.87 10.33
C ASN A 1126 4.37 -34.77 10.15
N SER A 1127 4.45 -35.96 9.53
CA SER A 1127 3.24 -36.74 9.19
C SER A 1127 2.34 -37.11 10.38
N TRP A 1128 2.92 -37.27 11.58
CA TRP A 1128 2.17 -37.52 12.81
C TRP A 1128 1.32 -36.32 13.24
N TYR A 1129 1.76 -35.09 12.93
CA TYR A 1129 1.06 -33.86 13.25
C TYR A 1129 -0.14 -33.66 12.32
N TYR A 1130 -0.02 -34.10 11.07
CA TYR A 1130 -1.13 -34.14 10.13
C TYR A 1130 -2.21 -35.15 10.50
N GLU A 1131 -1.84 -36.31 11.06
CA GLU A 1131 -2.82 -37.24 11.64
C GLU A 1131 -3.56 -36.60 12.84
N LEU A 1132 -2.88 -35.80 13.67
CA LEU A 1132 -3.54 -35.05 14.75
C LEU A 1132 -4.51 -33.99 14.18
N ALA A 1133 -4.06 -33.18 13.22
CA ALA A 1133 -4.88 -32.16 12.56
C ALA A 1133 -6.09 -32.77 11.82
N SER A 1134 -5.98 -33.99 11.29
CA SER A 1134 -7.09 -34.68 10.64
C SER A 1134 -8.27 -34.96 11.57
N ARG A 1135 -8.02 -35.14 12.87
CA ARG A 1135 -9.05 -35.42 13.88
C ARG A 1135 -9.80 -34.15 14.35
N TYR A 1136 -9.23 -32.97 14.13
CA TYR A 1136 -9.91 -31.68 14.36
C TYR A 1136 -10.63 -31.14 13.11
N THR A 1137 -10.18 -31.52 11.91
CA THR A 1137 -10.71 -31.02 10.62
C THR A 1137 -11.77 -31.91 9.97
N ASN A 1138 -11.81 -33.21 10.27
CA ASN A 1138 -12.87 -34.12 9.82
C ASN A 1138 -13.97 -34.27 10.88
N ALA A 1139 -15.17 -34.67 10.47
CA ALA A 1139 -16.26 -35.00 11.39
C ALA A 1139 -15.98 -36.32 12.14
N GLY A 1140 -15.89 -36.26 13.47
CA GLY A 1140 -15.63 -37.38 14.36
C GLY A 1140 -15.52 -36.94 15.82
N ASP A 1141 -15.05 -37.84 16.69
CA ASP A 1141 -14.71 -37.50 18.07
C ASP A 1141 -13.44 -36.60 18.10
N LYS A 1142 -13.55 -35.42 18.70
CA LYS A 1142 -12.41 -34.51 18.88
C LYS A 1142 -11.38 -35.14 19.84
N PRO A 1143 -10.06 -35.04 19.57
CA PRO A 1143 -9.02 -35.43 20.52
C PRO A 1143 -9.06 -34.63 21.82
N GLU A 1144 -8.58 -35.22 22.91
CA GLU A 1144 -8.51 -34.54 24.21
C GLU A 1144 -7.54 -33.33 24.17
N PRO A 1145 -7.83 -32.23 24.89
CA PRO A 1145 -6.94 -31.07 24.94
C PRO A 1145 -5.52 -31.42 25.43
N PHE A 1146 -4.51 -30.93 24.73
CA PHE A 1146 -3.10 -31.27 24.95
C PHE A 1146 -2.26 -30.05 25.35
N ASN A 1147 -1.09 -30.30 25.95
CA ASN A 1147 -0.14 -29.25 26.29
C ASN A 1147 0.81 -29.00 25.11
N VAL A 1148 1.20 -27.74 24.91
CA VAL A 1148 2.20 -27.34 23.90
C VAL A 1148 3.30 -26.52 24.57
N THR A 1149 4.54 -27.00 24.44
CA THR A 1149 5.74 -26.29 24.91
C THR A 1149 6.53 -25.77 23.73
N VAL A 1150 6.73 -24.45 23.65
CA VAL A 1150 7.61 -23.79 22.68
C VAL A 1150 8.88 -23.34 23.40
N GLU A 1151 10.02 -23.93 23.04
CA GLU A 1151 11.33 -23.53 23.56
C GLU A 1151 11.98 -22.56 22.56
N ILE A 1152 12.19 -21.30 22.95
CA ILE A 1152 12.94 -20.32 22.15
C ILE A 1152 14.43 -20.52 22.42
N LYS A 1153 15.25 -20.71 21.37
CA LYS A 1153 16.64 -21.17 21.48
C LYS A 1153 17.66 -20.23 20.87
N ASP A 1154 18.78 -20.09 21.56
CA ASP A 1154 19.94 -19.33 21.12
C ASP A 1154 20.74 -20.06 20.01
N GLY A 1155 21.86 -19.49 19.56
CA GLY A 1155 22.73 -20.14 18.57
C GLY A 1155 23.62 -21.26 19.12
N SER A 1156 23.66 -21.44 20.45
CA SER A 1156 24.20 -22.63 21.12
C SER A 1156 23.22 -23.81 21.02
N GLY A 1157 21.92 -23.52 20.93
CA GLY A 1157 20.80 -24.44 21.06
C GLY A 1157 20.20 -24.50 22.47
N ASP A 1158 20.68 -23.64 23.40
CA ASP A 1158 20.19 -23.53 24.76
C ASP A 1158 18.89 -22.70 24.82
N ALA A 1159 17.99 -23.05 25.73
CA ALA A 1159 16.69 -22.40 25.86
C ALA A 1159 16.82 -21.01 26.56
N LEU A 1160 16.40 -19.96 25.84
CA LEU A 1160 16.31 -18.58 26.33
C LEU A 1160 15.02 -18.31 27.09
N GLN A 1161 13.92 -18.92 26.64
CA GLN A 1161 12.57 -18.82 27.21
C GLN A 1161 11.80 -20.11 26.89
N THR A 1162 10.98 -20.59 27.82
CA THR A 1162 10.11 -21.76 27.61
C THR A 1162 8.64 -21.39 27.82
N TRP A 1163 7.86 -21.45 26.75
CA TRP A 1163 6.45 -21.06 26.72
C TRP A 1163 5.58 -22.32 26.78
N LYS A 1164 4.95 -22.58 27.93
CA LYS A 1164 4.15 -23.79 28.21
C LYS A 1164 2.67 -23.45 28.18
N TYR A 1165 2.05 -23.63 27.02
CA TYR A 1165 0.61 -23.56 26.85
C TYR A 1165 -0.07 -24.85 27.35
N ARG A 1166 -1.26 -24.72 27.92
CA ARG A 1166 -2.03 -25.82 28.53
C ARG A 1166 -3.42 -25.93 27.95
N GLU A 1167 -3.92 -27.16 27.92
CA GLU A 1167 -5.30 -27.48 27.52
C GLU A 1167 -5.62 -26.81 26.17
N CYS A 1168 -4.78 -27.09 25.17
CA CYS A 1168 -4.88 -26.59 23.82
C CYS A 1168 -5.73 -27.50 22.92
N GLU A 1169 -6.55 -26.89 22.08
CA GLU A 1169 -7.17 -27.50 20.91
C GLU A 1169 -6.62 -26.83 19.63
N ILE A 1170 -6.64 -27.56 18.50
CA ILE A 1170 -6.48 -26.96 17.17
C ILE A 1170 -7.82 -26.33 16.79
N SER A 1171 -7.86 -25.00 16.65
CA SER A 1171 -9.07 -24.25 16.31
C SER A 1171 -9.22 -23.98 14.81
N ASP A 1172 -8.12 -23.98 14.06
CA ASP A 1172 -8.09 -23.93 12.59
C ASP A 1172 -6.83 -24.64 12.05
N TYR A 1173 -6.94 -25.21 10.85
CA TYR A 1173 -5.83 -25.73 10.06
C TYR A 1173 -6.07 -25.42 8.58
N THR A 1174 -5.14 -24.66 7.98
CA THR A 1174 -5.21 -24.24 6.57
C THR A 1174 -3.91 -24.56 5.83
N THR A 1175 -4.05 -24.93 4.56
CA THR A 1175 -2.93 -25.06 3.61
C THR A 1175 -3.05 -23.96 2.57
N HIS A 1176 -1.97 -23.21 2.32
CA HIS A 1176 -1.96 -22.07 1.42
C HIS A 1176 -0.68 -22.00 0.58
N TYR A 1177 -0.66 -21.10 -0.40
CA TYR A 1177 0.47 -20.89 -1.31
C TYR A 1177 1.05 -19.47 -1.10
N ASP A 1178 2.23 -19.39 -0.49
CA ASP A 1178 2.87 -18.09 -0.21
C ASP A 1178 3.70 -17.60 -1.40
N GLU A 1179 3.02 -16.86 -2.27
CA GLU A 1179 3.61 -16.13 -3.41
C GLU A 1179 4.09 -14.71 -3.06
N ASN A 1180 4.03 -14.25 -1.80
CA ASN A 1180 4.38 -12.86 -1.46
C ASN A 1180 5.90 -12.59 -1.65
N LEU A 1181 6.27 -11.56 -2.42
CA LEU A 1181 7.67 -11.12 -2.60
C LEU A 1181 8.22 -10.37 -1.37
N MET A 1182 7.36 -10.00 -0.42
CA MET A 1182 7.74 -9.27 0.80
C MET A 1182 7.91 -10.18 2.03
N THR A 1183 8.03 -11.50 1.86
CA THR A 1183 8.30 -12.47 2.95
C THR A 1183 9.51 -13.36 2.66
N TYR A 1184 10.34 -13.61 3.68
CA TYR A 1184 11.37 -14.64 3.63
C TYR A 1184 10.74 -16.04 3.55
N LYS A 1185 11.12 -16.80 2.52
CA LYS A 1185 10.64 -18.16 2.27
C LYS A 1185 11.40 -19.16 3.14
N PHE A 1186 10.68 -20.08 3.76
CA PHE A 1186 11.20 -21.00 4.77
C PHE A 1186 12.19 -22.03 4.19
N HIS A 1187 12.13 -22.32 2.88
CA HIS A 1187 13.17 -23.15 2.22
C HIS A 1187 14.44 -22.36 1.87
N GLY A 1188 14.48 -21.04 2.08
CA GLY A 1188 15.68 -20.20 1.90
C GLY A 1188 16.04 -19.83 0.46
N LYS A 1189 15.05 -19.83 -0.46
CA LYS A 1189 15.22 -19.55 -1.90
C LYS A 1189 14.17 -18.55 -2.38
N TRP A 1190 14.37 -17.90 -3.53
CA TRP A 1190 13.39 -17.00 -4.13
C TRP A 1190 12.38 -17.72 -5.04
N GLN A 1191 11.49 -18.52 -4.45
CA GLN A 1191 10.38 -19.20 -5.15
C GLN A 1191 9.16 -19.29 -4.23
N ALA A 1192 7.96 -19.47 -4.80
CA ALA A 1192 6.75 -19.59 -3.99
C ALA A 1192 6.70 -20.97 -3.30
N GLU A 1193 6.05 -21.03 -2.13
CA GLU A 1193 6.04 -22.24 -1.31
C GLU A 1193 4.63 -22.59 -0.82
N ILE A 1194 4.31 -23.88 -0.87
CA ILE A 1194 3.15 -24.44 -0.17
C ILE A 1194 3.47 -24.41 1.32
N LYS A 1195 2.55 -23.87 2.12
CA LYS A 1195 2.66 -23.76 3.58
C LYS A 1195 1.45 -24.36 4.27
N ASP A 1196 1.67 -24.96 5.43
CA ASP A 1196 0.61 -25.22 6.41
C ASP A 1196 0.62 -24.14 7.49
N LYS A 1197 -0.55 -23.87 8.07
CA LYS A 1197 -0.78 -22.94 9.17
C LYS A 1197 -1.84 -23.53 10.10
N SER A 1198 -1.55 -23.56 11.40
CA SER A 1198 -2.45 -24.10 12.42
C SER A 1198 -2.66 -23.11 13.53
N LEU A 1199 -3.91 -22.76 13.83
CA LEU A 1199 -4.28 -21.93 14.97
C LEU A 1199 -4.59 -22.81 16.17
N PHE A 1200 -4.05 -22.44 17.33
CA PHE A 1200 -4.28 -23.10 18.61
C PHE A 1200 -5.03 -22.16 19.56
N SER A 1201 -5.95 -22.73 20.33
CA SER A 1201 -6.65 -22.05 21.43
C SER A 1201 -6.42 -22.85 22.70
N CYS A 1202 -5.91 -22.21 23.75
CA CYS A 1202 -5.43 -22.85 24.98
C CYS A 1202 -5.99 -22.17 26.23
N ALA A 1203 -6.33 -22.95 27.27
CA ALA A 1203 -6.90 -22.44 28.53
C ALA A 1203 -5.86 -21.78 29.47
N GLY A 1204 -4.58 -21.77 29.11
CA GLY A 1204 -3.55 -21.05 29.86
C GLY A 1204 -2.16 -21.09 29.25
N LEU A 1205 -1.28 -20.24 29.78
CA LEU A 1205 0.14 -20.13 29.45
C LEU A 1205 0.96 -20.00 30.73
N LYS A 1206 2.15 -20.59 30.76
CA LYS A 1206 3.21 -20.33 31.73
C LYS A 1206 4.51 -20.05 30.99
N ILE A 1207 5.27 -19.04 31.39
CA ILE A 1207 6.61 -18.75 30.85
C ILE A 1207 7.66 -19.09 31.91
N GLU A 1208 8.75 -19.75 31.50
CA GLU A 1208 9.92 -20.12 32.33
C GLU A 1208 11.23 -19.66 31.70
#